data_AF-A0A8J8CQU8-F1
#
_entry.id   AF-A0A8J8CQU8-F1
#
_cell.length_a   1.000
_cell.length_b   1.000
_cell.length_c   1.000
_cell.angle_alpha   90.00
_cell.angle_beta   90.00
_cell.angle_gamma   90.00
#
_symmetry.space_group_name_H-M   'P 1'
#
loop_
_entity.id
_entity.type
_entity.pdbx_description
1 polymer ?
#
loop_
_entity_poly.entity_id
_entity_poly.type
_entity_poly.pdbx_seq_one_letter_code
_entity_poly.pdbx_strand_id
1 'polypeptide(L)'
;AGLVVLNISDIYNPVFVGDFYGYHQEVRDVQVQDNYAYLAQLSDGLVIIDVSDPTDMTLISQYSDGFAGTAGETRGLFVDGNYVYLADDDNGLEIINVTIKTIPVEVGSYYNGSARPNDVFVSDDIAYVTHDDYGLKIFNVSDKTSIDLIADYSDDVNCDAFGVLKEGDYVYMGMYSDGVDIINVSVIDSPTHVSYADYGGGDGFDIAISGSTLYYADGFTGLEIWNITDLTSPIFIQYLDGTLDSYGICLSGNTLFTAGYEHGLTIYDTTFSLAPTKITWYDNFGDISDIYIQDEYAYIAVDRRGLYILDISDLSNPVLIGNTSQNEIDNSIAVCVNGSYAYVADGYSGLQIVDISNKATPEVVGSLDISGYAVECYYENDIVYMCQQSGGLVLYNVSDRENPTHISSWNDAGYVWDVYIKDDYAFIADGAEGIEVVNLTDIENPDQVVTSDDDGYGRGITGINDLVFLADSYGGLEVYDVSNVSELVKIEDYEDDFSAVSDVEIEGDFIYTADLSKGVTAYNWSDPTNLVKVGFYNQSSATWRIYVDQGVIYSANFYEGAIIYHLDSDGDLLTDFAEDTIYLTNPFNIDTDDDTLSDYNELFVHSTNPNNPDSDGDGLNDAEEVTLGNDGYLTNPNNEDSDSDGLNDLLEYVHSCNPNNPDSDSDGLNDYEEVSMGSDGFITNPNEPDSDDDGLDDQEEVTLGLDGYLTNPIIEDTDDDTYSDYEEYLAGTDPTDPNDYPTTPTPTLTPSPTDEGGFEQELLFGVSTLSMLTMITLIIKRRRKSS
;
A
#
# COMPACT_ATOMS: atom_id res chain seq x y z
N ALA A 1 9.80 10.03 10.82
CA ALA A 1 11.11 9.77 10.17
C ALA A 1 11.21 8.27 9.87
N GLY A 2 11.73 7.90 8.69
CA GLY A 2 11.70 6.52 8.19
C GLY A 2 12.22 6.44 6.75
N LEU A 3 11.95 5.32 6.09
CA LEU A 3 12.23 5.10 4.66
C LEU A 3 10.91 5.09 3.87
N VAL A 4 10.92 5.60 2.64
CA VAL A 4 9.79 5.49 1.69
C VAL A 4 10.30 4.91 0.38
N VAL A 5 9.59 3.95 -0.21
CA VAL A 5 9.94 3.33 -1.49
C VAL A 5 8.88 3.64 -2.55
N LEU A 6 9.35 4.19 -3.67
CA LEU A 6 8.52 4.61 -4.80
C LEU A 6 8.83 3.78 -6.06
N ASN A 7 7.80 3.31 -6.75
CA ASN A 7 7.92 2.66 -8.05
C ASN A 7 8.07 3.72 -9.15
N ILE A 8 9.31 3.97 -9.53
CA ILE A 8 9.71 4.88 -10.62
C ILE A 8 9.79 4.19 -12.00
N SER A 9 9.08 3.06 -12.20
CA SER A 9 9.02 2.38 -13.51
C SER A 9 8.38 3.27 -14.58
N ASP A 10 7.43 4.13 -14.20
CA ASP A 10 7.06 5.32 -14.95
C ASP A 10 7.63 6.55 -14.22
N ILE A 11 8.68 7.15 -14.79
CA ILE A 11 9.33 8.35 -14.24
C ILE A 11 8.47 9.63 -14.36
N TYR A 12 7.34 9.58 -15.07
CA TYR A 12 6.36 10.67 -15.12
C TYR A 12 5.32 10.55 -14.00
N ASN A 13 5.07 9.35 -13.49
CA ASN A 13 4.13 9.07 -12.40
C ASN A 13 4.72 8.10 -11.36
N PRO A 14 5.60 8.57 -10.45
CA PRO A 14 6.11 7.77 -9.34
C PRO A 14 4.96 7.37 -8.42
N VAL A 15 4.81 6.06 -8.19
CA VAL A 15 3.74 5.51 -7.34
C VAL A 15 4.33 5.06 -6.01
N PHE A 16 3.66 5.33 -4.90
CA PHE A 16 3.99 4.74 -3.60
C PHE A 16 3.94 3.20 -3.65
N VAL A 17 4.81 2.53 -2.89
CA VAL A 17 4.82 1.06 -2.79
C VAL A 17 4.76 0.59 -1.34
N GLY A 18 5.43 1.32 -0.46
CA GLY A 18 5.48 1.05 0.97
C GLY A 18 6.54 1.91 1.66
N ASP A 19 6.44 1.98 2.97
CA ASP A 19 7.34 2.71 3.85
C ASP A 19 8.00 1.79 4.89
N PHE A 20 8.88 2.38 5.68
CA PHE A 20 9.28 1.82 6.96
C PHE A 20 9.42 2.94 7.99
N TYR A 21 8.33 3.25 8.69
CA TYR A 21 8.35 4.03 9.94
C TYR A 21 8.52 3.13 11.17
N GLY A 22 9.23 3.61 12.19
CA GLY A 22 9.46 2.83 13.42
C GLY A 22 10.42 3.42 14.46
N TYR A 23 11.10 4.53 14.15
CA TYR A 23 12.07 5.17 15.04
C TYR A 23 11.83 6.67 15.18
N HIS A 24 12.13 7.19 16.37
CA HIS A 24 11.79 8.56 16.77
C HIS A 24 12.76 9.64 16.26
N GLN A 25 13.76 9.30 15.44
CA GLN A 25 14.92 10.15 15.15
C GLN A 25 15.24 10.23 13.65
N GLU A 26 15.88 11.33 13.27
CA GLU A 26 16.17 11.72 11.89
C GLU A 26 17.12 10.76 11.16
N VAL A 27 16.76 10.40 9.92
CA VAL A 27 17.64 9.71 8.97
C VAL A 27 18.39 10.77 8.16
N ARG A 28 19.71 10.64 8.03
CA ARG A 28 20.58 11.62 7.38
C ARG A 28 21.13 11.17 6.03
N ASP A 29 21.34 9.87 5.84
CA ASP A 29 21.79 9.27 4.57
C ASP A 29 21.22 7.84 4.42
N VAL A 30 21.10 7.39 3.17
CA VAL A 30 20.58 6.08 2.78
C VAL A 30 21.31 5.52 1.55
N GLN A 31 21.83 4.30 1.67
CA GLN A 31 22.34 3.54 0.53
C GLN A 31 21.72 2.15 0.46
N VAL A 32 21.47 1.67 -0.76
CA VAL A 32 20.88 0.35 -1.04
C VAL A 32 21.90 -0.53 -1.75
N GLN A 33 22.13 -1.74 -1.22
CA GLN A 33 22.98 -2.74 -1.87
C GLN A 33 22.32 -4.13 -1.81
N ASP A 34 22.29 -4.81 -2.96
CA ASP A 34 21.47 -6.00 -3.19
C ASP A 34 20.00 -5.74 -2.79
N ASN A 35 19.48 -6.45 -1.79
CA ASN A 35 18.12 -6.31 -1.27
C ASN A 35 18.06 -5.56 0.07
N TYR A 36 19.07 -4.76 0.42
CA TYR A 36 19.19 -4.17 1.75
C TYR A 36 19.41 -2.66 1.70
N ALA A 37 18.56 -1.93 2.42
CA ALA A 37 18.77 -0.53 2.73
C ALA A 37 19.58 -0.39 4.03
N TYR A 38 20.52 0.55 3.99
CA TYR A 38 21.40 0.93 5.08
C TYR A 38 21.15 2.41 5.36
N LEU A 39 20.75 2.74 6.58
CA LEU A 39 20.39 4.12 6.99
C LEU A 39 21.37 4.65 8.04
N ALA A 40 21.88 5.86 7.82
CA ALA A 40 22.56 6.65 8.85
C ALA A 40 21.49 7.40 9.66
N GLN A 41 21.39 7.14 10.96
CA GLN A 41 20.33 7.69 11.80
C GLN A 41 20.89 8.38 13.05
N LEU A 42 20.57 9.67 13.21
CA LEU A 42 21.31 10.66 14.01
C LEU A 42 21.34 10.41 15.54
N SER A 43 20.62 9.44 16.06
CA SER A 43 20.75 8.99 17.46
C SER A 43 20.46 7.49 17.63
N ASP A 44 20.65 6.72 16.56
CA ASP A 44 20.40 5.28 16.50
C ASP A 44 21.51 4.52 15.76
N GLY A 45 22.44 5.23 15.09
CA GLY A 45 23.64 4.70 14.45
C GLY A 45 23.37 4.21 13.02
N LEU A 46 23.58 2.92 12.78
CA LEU A 46 23.31 2.24 11.51
C LEU A 46 22.10 1.31 11.64
N VAL A 47 21.04 1.58 10.88
CA VAL A 47 19.89 0.67 10.71
C VAL A 47 20.01 -0.11 9.41
N ILE A 48 19.64 -1.40 9.43
CA ILE A 48 19.65 -2.30 8.27
C ILE A 48 18.26 -2.90 8.08
N ILE A 49 17.67 -2.65 6.91
CA ILE A 49 16.31 -3.07 6.51
C ILE A 49 16.43 -4.02 5.31
N ASP A 50 15.67 -5.12 5.30
CA ASP A 50 15.46 -5.94 4.10
C ASP A 50 14.34 -5.31 3.27
N VAL A 51 14.69 -4.93 2.04
CA VAL A 51 13.82 -4.28 1.06
C VAL A 51 13.61 -5.17 -0.17
N SER A 52 13.73 -6.50 0.01
CA SER A 52 13.44 -7.49 -1.04
C SER A 52 11.97 -7.52 -1.45
N ASP A 53 11.07 -7.18 -0.53
CA ASP A 53 9.69 -6.83 -0.79
C ASP A 53 9.43 -5.42 -0.23
N PRO A 54 9.29 -4.39 -1.10
CA PRO A 54 8.98 -3.04 -0.65
C PRO A 54 7.59 -2.85 -0.01
N THR A 55 6.71 -3.87 -0.06
CA THR A 55 5.38 -3.85 0.59
C THR A 55 5.38 -4.50 1.98
N ASP A 56 6.42 -5.26 2.33
CA ASP A 56 6.65 -5.91 3.64
C ASP A 56 8.12 -5.73 4.05
N MET A 57 8.53 -4.46 4.20
CA MET A 57 9.91 -4.11 4.59
C MET A 57 10.18 -4.47 6.05
N THR A 58 11.29 -5.17 6.31
CA THR A 58 11.58 -5.70 7.65
C THR A 58 12.93 -5.25 8.22
N LEU A 59 12.92 -4.83 9.48
CA LEU A 59 14.14 -4.58 10.25
C LEU A 59 14.97 -5.87 10.39
N ILE A 60 16.23 -5.80 9.96
CA ILE A 60 17.19 -6.90 10.12
C ILE A 60 18.12 -6.67 11.31
N SER A 61 18.61 -5.46 11.51
CA SER A 61 19.31 -5.07 12.74
C SER A 61 19.45 -3.55 12.89
N GLN A 62 19.90 -3.15 14.08
CA GLN A 62 20.43 -1.84 14.39
C GLN A 62 21.82 -2.02 15.01
N TYR A 63 22.76 -1.14 14.68
CA TYR A 63 24.04 -0.97 15.37
C TYR A 63 24.09 0.44 15.97
N SER A 64 24.25 0.53 17.29
CA SER A 64 24.58 1.77 18.01
C SER A 64 25.91 1.59 18.73
N ASP A 65 26.71 2.65 18.68
CA ASP A 65 28.00 2.86 19.35
C ASP A 65 27.91 2.73 20.89
N GLY A 66 26.77 3.16 21.46
CA GLY A 66 26.44 3.01 22.87
C GLY A 66 27.10 4.01 23.82
N PHE A 67 27.50 5.20 23.37
CA PHE A 67 28.12 6.18 24.26
C PHE A 67 27.13 6.77 25.28
N ALA A 68 27.42 6.56 26.57
CA ALA A 68 26.92 7.31 27.75
C ALA A 68 25.39 7.58 27.95
N GLY A 69 24.49 7.19 27.05
CA GLY A 69 23.06 7.55 27.07
C GLY A 69 22.65 8.60 26.02
N THR A 70 23.53 8.89 25.06
CA THR A 70 23.28 9.64 23.83
C THR A 70 24.10 8.93 22.75
N ALA A 71 23.45 8.17 21.85
CA ALA A 71 24.16 7.55 20.74
C ALA A 71 24.75 8.63 19.81
N GLY A 72 25.83 8.29 19.12
CA GLY A 72 26.55 9.22 18.24
C GLY A 72 25.68 9.81 17.12
N GLU A 73 25.97 11.05 16.74
CA GLU A 73 25.35 11.68 15.56
C GLU A 73 25.98 11.08 14.28
N THR A 74 25.51 9.91 13.86
CA THR A 74 25.85 9.33 12.55
C THR A 74 25.13 10.11 11.43
N ARG A 75 25.88 10.60 10.44
CA ARG A 75 25.40 11.51 9.39
C ARG A 75 25.40 10.90 7.98
N GLY A 76 26.57 10.48 7.49
CA GLY A 76 26.74 9.89 6.16
C GLY A 76 27.32 8.48 6.23
N LEU A 77 27.06 7.66 5.20
CA LEU A 77 27.58 6.30 5.12
C LEU A 77 28.05 5.89 3.72
N PHE A 78 28.82 4.82 3.65
CA PHE A 78 29.23 4.21 2.38
C PHE A 78 29.23 2.70 2.45
N VAL A 79 28.58 2.03 1.51
CA VAL A 79 28.48 0.56 1.46
C VAL A 79 29.45 -0.02 0.43
N ASP A 80 30.49 -0.74 0.88
CA ASP A 80 31.40 -1.52 0.03
C ASP A 80 31.29 -3.02 0.37
N GLY A 81 30.32 -3.69 -0.26
CA GLY A 81 30.13 -5.13 -0.25
C GLY A 81 29.72 -5.70 1.11
N ASN A 82 30.70 -5.94 1.97
CA ASN A 82 30.52 -6.49 3.33
C ASN A 82 30.86 -5.48 4.44
N TYR A 83 31.20 -4.23 4.08
CA TYR A 83 31.52 -3.17 5.03
C TYR A 83 30.63 -1.96 4.78
N VAL A 84 30.16 -1.35 5.86
CA VAL A 84 29.60 -0.01 5.88
C VAL A 84 30.61 0.89 6.58
N TYR A 85 30.93 2.01 5.95
CA TYR A 85 31.71 3.08 6.54
C TYR A 85 30.75 4.13 7.08
N LEU A 86 31.00 4.67 8.27
CA LEU A 86 30.14 5.70 8.88
C LEU A 86 30.94 6.97 9.17
N ALA A 87 30.32 8.11 8.90
CA ALA A 87 30.70 9.42 9.42
C ALA A 87 29.87 9.69 10.70
N ASP A 88 30.50 9.58 11.87
CA ASP A 88 29.87 9.76 13.18
C ASP A 88 30.55 10.86 14.02
N ASP A 89 29.79 11.78 14.61
CA ASP A 89 30.34 12.94 15.36
C ASP A 89 31.17 12.54 16.59
N ASP A 90 30.69 11.57 17.37
CA ASP A 90 31.35 11.15 18.62
C ASP A 90 32.48 10.14 18.39
N ASN A 91 32.40 9.33 17.32
CA ASN A 91 33.31 8.20 17.07
C ASN A 91 34.22 8.37 15.83
N GLY A 92 33.95 9.35 14.96
CA GLY A 92 34.76 9.69 13.79
C GLY A 92 34.45 8.83 12.56
N LEU A 93 35.49 8.32 11.90
CA LEU A 93 35.32 7.34 10.81
C LEU A 93 35.23 5.93 11.40
N GLU A 94 34.08 5.29 11.31
CA GLU A 94 33.89 3.89 11.69
C GLU A 94 33.83 2.95 10.48
N ILE A 95 34.16 1.68 10.70
CA ILE A 95 34.03 0.60 9.71
C ILE A 95 33.27 -0.57 10.35
N ILE A 96 32.02 -0.77 9.93
CA ILE A 96 31.11 -1.81 10.41
C ILE A 96 31.08 -2.98 9.41
N ASN A 97 31.38 -4.19 9.88
CA ASN A 97 31.26 -5.40 9.08
C ASN A 97 29.81 -5.92 9.09
N VAL A 98 29.18 -5.94 7.92
CA VAL A 98 27.79 -6.35 7.68
C VAL A 98 27.68 -7.67 6.89
N THR A 99 28.72 -8.51 6.94
CA THR A 99 28.71 -9.89 6.37
C THR A 99 27.56 -10.73 6.97
N ILE A 100 27.22 -10.47 8.24
CA ILE A 100 26.04 -11.05 8.93
C ILE A 100 25.14 -9.87 9.27
N LYS A 101 24.15 -9.57 8.43
CA LYS A 101 23.32 -8.36 8.53
C LYS A 101 22.52 -8.27 9.84
N THR A 102 22.17 -9.40 10.46
CA THR A 102 21.54 -9.47 11.80
C THR A 102 22.50 -9.26 12.98
N ILE A 103 23.81 -9.21 12.73
CA ILE A 103 24.86 -8.99 13.73
C ILE A 103 25.98 -8.13 13.10
N PRO A 104 25.73 -6.83 12.85
CA PRO A 104 26.76 -5.87 12.48
C PRO A 104 27.84 -5.79 13.57
N VAL A 105 29.10 -5.65 13.16
CA VAL A 105 30.26 -5.60 14.08
C VAL A 105 31.28 -4.58 13.61
N GLU A 106 31.52 -3.54 14.40
CA GLU A 106 32.68 -2.64 14.26
C GLU A 106 33.98 -3.45 14.15
N VAL A 107 34.77 -3.20 13.10
CA VAL A 107 36.10 -3.82 12.90
C VAL A 107 37.25 -2.83 13.10
N GLY A 108 36.97 -1.53 13.02
CA GLY A 108 37.92 -0.47 13.32
C GLY A 108 37.29 0.91 13.21
N SER A 109 37.84 1.86 13.97
CA SER A 109 37.37 3.24 14.12
C SER A 109 38.57 4.20 14.18
N TYR A 110 38.38 5.44 13.72
CA TYR A 110 39.37 6.52 13.81
C TYR A 110 38.73 7.78 14.38
N TYR A 111 39.11 8.08 15.63
CA TYR A 111 38.76 9.34 16.30
C TYR A 111 40.02 10.09 16.75
N ASN A 112 40.06 11.41 16.51
CA ASN A 112 41.15 12.27 16.98
C ASN A 112 40.72 13.35 17.98
N GLY A 113 39.43 13.45 18.32
CA GLY A 113 38.90 14.39 19.31
C GLY A 113 38.96 15.86 18.88
N SER A 114 38.76 16.14 17.58
CA SER A 114 38.70 17.52 17.09
C SER A 114 37.73 17.82 15.95
N ALA A 115 37.36 16.86 15.10
CA ALA A 115 36.57 17.12 13.88
C ALA A 115 35.31 16.25 13.82
N ARG A 116 34.19 16.84 13.37
CA ARG A 116 32.85 16.23 13.29
C ARG A 116 32.59 15.75 11.86
N PRO A 117 32.72 14.46 11.51
CA PRO A 117 32.55 14.03 10.13
C PRO A 117 31.09 14.15 9.66
N ASN A 118 30.89 14.47 8.38
CA ASN A 118 29.57 14.60 7.77
C ASN A 118 29.27 13.51 6.75
N ASP A 119 30.19 13.25 5.83
CA ASP A 119 30.03 12.26 4.76
C ASP A 119 31.33 11.48 4.51
N VAL A 120 31.21 10.31 3.87
CA VAL A 120 32.31 9.41 3.57
C VAL A 120 32.15 8.78 2.19
N PHE A 121 33.18 8.90 1.35
CA PHE A 121 33.25 8.20 0.05
C PHE A 121 34.44 7.24 0.02
N VAL A 122 34.26 6.02 -0.52
CA VAL A 122 35.33 5.00 -0.55
C VAL A 122 35.67 4.55 -1.97
N SER A 123 36.96 4.52 -2.30
CA SER A 123 37.50 4.09 -3.60
C SER A 123 38.87 3.45 -3.42
N ASP A 124 39.07 2.24 -3.92
CA ASP A 124 40.37 1.56 -3.97
C ASP A 124 41.08 1.42 -2.60
N ASP A 125 40.34 1.01 -1.56
CA ASP A 125 40.80 0.96 -0.15
C ASP A 125 41.20 2.33 0.46
N ILE A 126 40.77 3.44 -0.14
CA ILE A 126 40.88 4.80 0.40
C ILE A 126 39.51 5.33 0.80
N ALA A 127 39.38 5.87 2.00
CA ALA A 127 38.21 6.66 2.42
C ALA A 127 38.53 8.16 2.37
N TYR A 128 37.59 8.93 1.84
CA TYR A 128 37.59 10.39 1.78
C TYR A 128 36.46 10.86 2.69
N VAL A 129 36.76 11.63 3.74
CA VAL A 129 35.80 11.99 4.78
C VAL A 129 35.82 13.50 5.01
N THR A 130 34.66 14.12 4.86
CA THR A 130 34.39 15.54 5.11
C THR A 130 33.99 15.79 6.55
N HIS A 131 34.24 16.99 7.07
CA HIS A 131 33.97 17.34 8.47
C HIS A 131 33.52 18.80 8.62
N ASP A 132 32.71 19.10 9.64
CA ASP A 132 32.57 20.45 10.20
C ASP A 132 33.97 20.98 10.60
N ASP A 133 34.19 22.30 10.52
CA ASP A 133 35.43 23.06 10.82
C ASP A 133 36.73 22.65 10.08
N TYR A 134 36.83 21.45 9.48
CA TYR A 134 38.10 20.83 9.10
C TYR A 134 38.25 20.30 7.66
N GLY A 135 37.22 20.41 6.82
CA GLY A 135 37.31 20.01 5.40
C GLY A 135 37.55 18.51 5.20
N LEU A 136 38.51 18.16 4.35
CA LEU A 136 38.72 16.79 3.86
C LEU A 136 39.86 16.07 4.60
N LYS A 137 39.56 14.91 5.16
CA LYS A 137 40.58 13.94 5.62
C LYS A 137 40.57 12.71 4.72
N ILE A 138 41.75 12.18 4.43
CA ILE A 138 41.93 11.04 3.53
C ILE A 138 42.62 9.91 4.29
N PHE A 139 42.03 8.73 4.28
CA PHE A 139 42.44 7.57 5.08
C PHE A 139 42.76 6.35 4.21
N ASN A 140 43.78 5.60 4.61
CA ASN A 140 44.00 4.23 4.14
C ASN A 140 43.15 3.28 5.00
N VAL A 141 42.21 2.59 4.36
CA VAL A 141 41.30 1.63 4.99
C VAL A 141 41.51 0.20 4.49
N SER A 142 42.65 -0.10 3.84
CA SER A 142 42.98 -1.45 3.33
C SER A 142 43.03 -2.51 4.44
N ASP A 143 43.66 -2.20 5.57
CA ASP A 143 43.44 -2.93 6.82
C ASP A 143 42.26 -2.30 7.56
N LYS A 144 41.09 -2.94 7.46
CA LYS A 144 39.84 -2.53 8.09
C LYS A 144 39.91 -2.48 9.64
N THR A 145 41.01 -2.94 10.24
CA THR A 145 41.28 -2.90 11.70
C THR A 145 42.37 -1.89 12.10
N SER A 146 42.94 -1.15 11.15
CA SER A 146 44.06 -0.23 11.37
C SER A 146 43.99 0.95 10.37
N ILE A 147 43.05 1.85 10.60
CA ILE A 147 42.82 3.05 9.78
C ILE A 147 44.00 4.03 9.94
N ASP A 148 44.73 4.28 8.85
CA ASP A 148 45.87 5.21 8.81
C ASP A 148 45.47 6.53 8.11
N LEU A 149 45.56 7.67 8.79
CA LEU A 149 45.40 8.99 8.18
C LEU A 149 46.55 9.27 7.19
N ILE A 150 46.21 9.53 5.92
CA ILE A 150 47.16 9.86 4.84
C ILE A 150 47.35 11.37 4.74
N ALA A 151 46.25 12.12 4.68
CA ALA A 151 46.25 13.56 4.49
C ALA A 151 45.11 14.23 5.26
N ASP A 152 45.32 15.48 5.65
CA ASP A 152 44.39 16.35 6.36
C ASP A 152 44.42 17.71 5.63
N TYR A 153 43.33 18.06 4.95
CA TYR A 153 43.22 19.18 4.01
C TYR A 153 42.12 20.14 4.45
N SER A 154 42.54 21.37 4.74
CA SER A 154 41.69 22.53 5.05
C SER A 154 42.37 23.79 4.48
N ASP A 155 41.60 24.68 3.85
CA ASP A 155 42.10 25.89 3.18
C ASP A 155 41.84 27.20 3.98
N ASP A 156 41.87 27.05 5.31
CA ASP A 156 41.91 28.05 6.40
C ASP A 156 40.60 28.34 7.19
N VAL A 157 40.78 28.52 8.50
CA VAL A 157 39.86 28.88 9.61
C VAL A 157 38.48 28.18 9.75
N ASN A 158 37.63 28.13 8.73
CA ASN A 158 36.24 27.65 8.79
C ASN A 158 35.96 26.78 7.55
N CYS A 159 36.26 25.49 7.62
CA CYS A 159 36.08 24.55 6.51
C CYS A 159 34.94 23.57 6.80
N ASP A 160 33.73 24.09 6.98
CA ASP A 160 32.53 23.27 7.21
C ASP A 160 32.14 22.58 5.90
N ALA A 161 32.30 21.25 5.83
CA ALA A 161 32.10 20.47 4.61
C ALA A 161 31.13 19.29 4.80
N PHE A 162 30.17 19.14 3.89
CA PHE A 162 29.15 18.07 3.89
C PHE A 162 29.47 17.00 2.83
N GLY A 163 28.73 16.90 1.72
CA GLY A 163 28.89 15.80 0.76
C GLY A 163 30.27 15.71 0.10
N VAL A 164 30.72 14.49 -0.21
CA VAL A 164 32.02 14.21 -0.84
C VAL A 164 31.92 13.20 -1.99
N LEU A 165 32.30 13.62 -3.19
CA LEU A 165 32.35 12.76 -4.38
C LEU A 165 33.76 12.70 -4.97
N LYS A 166 34.22 11.53 -5.42
CA LYS A 166 35.53 11.33 -6.04
C LYS A 166 35.42 10.74 -7.45
N GLU A 167 35.76 11.54 -8.47
CA GLU A 167 35.93 11.05 -9.86
C GLU A 167 37.40 11.08 -10.30
N GLY A 168 37.93 9.91 -10.65
CA GLY A 168 39.28 9.78 -11.21
C GLY A 168 40.37 10.26 -10.25
N ASP A 169 41.03 11.37 -10.63
CA ASP A 169 42.12 12.04 -9.91
C ASP A 169 41.64 13.23 -9.05
N TYR A 170 40.32 13.46 -8.93
CA TYR A 170 39.74 14.63 -8.26
C TYR A 170 38.68 14.24 -7.20
N VAL A 171 38.62 15.04 -6.14
CA VAL A 171 37.54 15.07 -5.15
C VAL A 171 36.78 16.39 -5.31
N TYR A 172 35.47 16.32 -5.13
CA TYR A 172 34.54 17.44 -5.11
C TYR A 172 33.92 17.44 -3.71
N MET A 173 34.06 18.56 -2.99
CA MET A 173 33.68 18.70 -1.58
C MET A 173 32.66 19.81 -1.43
N GLY A 174 31.45 19.48 -0.94
CA GLY A 174 30.40 20.45 -0.67
C GLY A 174 30.75 21.27 0.57
N MET A 175 30.73 22.59 0.44
CA MET A 175 31.10 23.55 1.48
C MET A 175 29.87 24.30 1.98
N TYR A 176 29.83 24.59 3.28
CA TYR A 176 28.97 25.61 3.84
C TYR A 176 29.39 26.99 3.33
N SER A 177 28.45 27.79 2.81
CA SER A 177 28.67 29.17 2.33
C SER A 177 29.70 29.41 1.20
N ASP A 178 30.47 28.42 0.75
CA ASP A 178 31.58 28.57 -0.24
C ASP A 178 31.47 27.61 -1.47
N GLY A 179 30.30 27.01 -1.73
CA GLY A 179 30.04 26.25 -2.96
C GLY A 179 30.62 24.82 -2.95
N VAL A 180 31.32 24.44 -4.01
CA VAL A 180 32.08 23.18 -4.10
C VAL A 180 33.57 23.45 -4.32
N ASP A 181 34.44 22.92 -3.45
CA ASP A 181 35.90 22.88 -3.69
C ASP A 181 36.25 21.69 -4.60
N ILE A 182 37.00 21.96 -5.68
CA ILE A 182 37.53 20.95 -6.59
C ILE A 182 38.99 20.71 -6.23
N ILE A 183 39.28 19.53 -5.69
CA ILE A 183 40.57 19.16 -5.10
C ILE A 183 41.24 18.08 -5.96
N ASN A 184 42.50 18.29 -6.36
CA ASN A 184 43.28 17.25 -7.03
C ASN A 184 43.91 16.30 -6.00
N VAL A 185 43.66 15.00 -6.14
CA VAL A 185 44.15 13.93 -5.25
C VAL A 185 45.09 12.93 -5.98
N SER A 186 45.57 13.26 -7.18
CA SER A 186 46.54 12.43 -7.93
C SER A 186 47.86 12.17 -7.17
N VAL A 187 48.14 12.97 -6.13
CA VAL A 187 49.16 12.74 -5.12
C VAL A 187 48.48 12.78 -3.74
N ILE A 188 47.97 11.62 -3.32
CA ILE A 188 47.06 11.45 -2.18
C ILE A 188 47.62 11.93 -0.81
N ASP A 189 48.94 11.94 -0.62
CA ASP A 189 49.62 12.47 0.59
C ASP A 189 49.93 13.98 0.50
N SER A 190 49.47 14.64 -0.57
CA SER A 190 49.62 16.08 -0.82
C SER A 190 48.50 16.61 -1.73
N PRO A 191 47.22 16.53 -1.34
CA PRO A 191 46.10 17.07 -2.11
C PRO A 191 46.24 18.58 -2.34
N THR A 192 45.69 19.10 -3.45
CA THR A 192 45.76 20.53 -3.79
C THR A 192 44.46 21.06 -4.40
N HIS A 193 43.96 22.18 -3.88
CA HIS A 193 42.94 23.02 -4.49
C HIS A 193 43.17 23.24 -6.00
N VAL A 194 42.10 23.23 -6.79
CA VAL A 194 42.10 23.51 -8.23
C VAL A 194 41.28 24.75 -8.55
N SER A 195 40.02 24.80 -8.09
CA SER A 195 39.13 25.98 -8.09
C SER A 195 37.87 25.70 -7.27
N TYR A 196 37.09 26.76 -6.97
CA TYR A 196 35.73 26.64 -6.43
C TYR A 196 34.69 26.73 -7.55
N ALA A 197 33.58 26.01 -7.38
CA ALA A 197 32.32 26.25 -8.05
C ALA A 197 31.36 26.93 -7.05
N ASP A 198 31.35 28.26 -7.04
CA ASP A 198 30.52 29.13 -6.18
C ASP A 198 29.95 30.30 -7.02
N TYR A 199 28.68 30.64 -6.81
CA TYR A 199 28.01 31.79 -7.45
C TYR A 199 27.60 32.92 -6.47
N GLY A 200 27.88 32.80 -5.17
CA GLY A 200 27.69 33.88 -4.19
C GLY A 200 27.34 33.47 -2.77
N GLY A 201 27.58 32.22 -2.39
CA GLY A 201 27.27 31.64 -1.09
C GLY A 201 25.89 30.98 -0.98
N GLY A 202 25.92 29.76 -0.45
CA GLY A 202 24.80 28.86 -0.17
C GLY A 202 25.33 27.63 0.58
N ASP A 203 24.43 26.78 1.09
CA ASP A 203 24.80 25.70 2.02
C ASP A 203 24.81 24.34 1.28
N GLY A 204 26.01 23.88 0.91
CA GLY A 204 26.18 22.73 0.01
C GLY A 204 26.14 21.36 0.66
N PHE A 205 25.06 20.62 0.46
CA PHE A 205 24.85 19.32 1.11
C PHE A 205 25.36 18.12 0.32
N ASP A 206 25.08 18.02 -0.99
CA ASP A 206 25.38 16.81 -1.77
C ASP A 206 25.69 17.11 -3.26
N ILE A 207 26.43 16.21 -3.92
CA ILE A 207 27.06 16.41 -5.25
C ILE A 207 26.89 15.18 -6.15
N ALA A 208 26.32 15.39 -7.34
CA ALA A 208 26.34 14.40 -8.43
C ALA A 208 27.08 14.93 -9.66
N ILE A 209 27.72 14.04 -10.43
CA ILE A 209 28.47 14.42 -11.65
C ILE A 209 28.04 13.56 -12.84
N SER A 210 27.96 14.19 -14.02
CA SER A 210 27.80 13.49 -15.30
C SER A 210 28.81 14.01 -16.34
N GLY A 211 30.03 13.50 -16.25
CA GLY A 211 31.12 13.60 -17.25
C GLY A 211 31.77 14.98 -17.46
N SER A 212 30.98 16.05 -17.57
CA SER A 212 31.44 17.45 -17.62
C SER A 212 30.43 18.44 -17.02
N THR A 213 29.36 17.91 -16.42
CA THR A 213 28.37 18.65 -15.63
C THR A 213 28.48 18.23 -14.19
N LEU A 214 28.48 19.21 -13.29
CA LEU A 214 28.30 19.01 -11.84
C LEU A 214 26.90 19.52 -11.47
N TYR A 215 26.23 18.71 -10.67
CA TYR A 215 24.94 18.97 -10.04
C TYR A 215 25.20 19.12 -8.53
N TYR A 216 24.65 20.15 -7.92
CA TYR A 216 24.92 20.51 -6.53
C TYR A 216 23.61 20.78 -5.82
N ALA A 217 23.36 20.06 -4.73
CA ALA A 217 22.23 20.27 -3.84
C ALA A 217 22.61 21.35 -2.81
N ASP A 218 22.12 22.56 -3.07
CA ASP A 218 22.27 23.72 -2.20
C ASP A 218 21.00 23.91 -1.35
N GLY A 219 21.15 23.88 -0.04
CA GLY A 219 20.05 23.94 0.93
C GLY A 219 19.41 25.32 1.11
N PHE A 220 19.68 26.29 0.23
CA PHE A 220 19.04 27.61 0.23
C PHE A 220 18.59 28.07 -1.17
N THR A 221 19.29 27.65 -2.23
CA THR A 221 19.01 28.01 -3.63
C THR A 221 18.55 26.83 -4.49
N GLY A 222 18.65 25.60 -3.98
CA GLY A 222 18.17 24.38 -4.62
C GLY A 222 19.20 23.69 -5.49
N LEU A 223 18.78 23.21 -6.67
CA LEU A 223 19.66 22.50 -7.58
C LEU A 223 20.44 23.48 -8.49
N GLU A 224 21.75 23.65 -8.23
CA GLU A 224 22.66 24.38 -9.14
C GLU A 224 23.22 23.48 -10.24
N ILE A 225 23.36 24.05 -11.45
CA ILE A 225 23.91 23.38 -12.63
C ILE A 225 25.22 24.04 -13.07
N TRP A 226 26.31 23.27 -13.04
CA TRP A 226 27.67 23.73 -13.36
C TRP A 226 28.29 23.00 -14.55
N ASN A 227 29.03 23.73 -15.39
CA ASN A 227 29.93 23.13 -16.38
C ASN A 227 31.36 23.08 -15.82
N ILE A 228 31.89 21.86 -15.70
CA ILE A 228 33.22 21.56 -15.15
C ILE A 228 34.20 21.03 -16.22
N THR A 229 33.97 21.33 -17.50
CA THR A 229 34.87 20.96 -18.62
C THR A 229 36.30 21.53 -18.44
N ASP A 230 36.43 22.65 -17.74
CA ASP A 230 37.71 23.20 -17.27
C ASP A 230 37.66 23.33 -15.74
N LEU A 231 38.24 22.35 -15.05
CA LEU A 231 38.30 22.28 -13.57
C LEU A 231 39.10 23.43 -12.94
N THR A 232 39.73 24.31 -13.74
CA THR A 232 40.39 25.55 -13.25
C THR A 232 39.54 26.80 -13.42
N SER A 233 38.36 26.67 -14.03
CA SER A 233 37.38 27.75 -14.23
C SER A 233 35.97 27.17 -14.47
N PRO A 234 35.32 26.56 -13.45
CA PRO A 234 33.92 26.16 -13.50
C PRO A 234 33.00 27.29 -13.96
N ILE A 235 31.94 26.94 -14.68
CA ILE A 235 30.98 27.91 -15.22
C ILE A 235 29.58 27.57 -14.73
N PHE A 236 29.04 28.40 -13.83
CA PHE A 236 27.64 28.38 -13.44
C PHE A 236 26.75 28.55 -14.68
N ILE A 237 25.75 27.69 -14.82
CA ILE A 237 24.82 27.72 -15.95
C ILE A 237 23.46 28.26 -15.53
N GLN A 238 22.85 27.67 -14.50
CA GLN A 238 21.51 28.02 -14.01
C GLN A 238 21.19 27.38 -12.64
N TYR A 239 20.21 27.95 -11.96
CA TYR A 239 19.36 27.26 -10.98
C TYR A 239 18.29 26.43 -11.70
N LEU A 240 17.60 25.56 -10.97
CA LEU A 240 16.34 24.93 -11.40
C LEU A 240 15.23 25.32 -10.41
N ASP A 241 14.34 26.21 -10.84
CA ASP A 241 13.25 26.76 -10.02
C ASP A 241 12.34 25.65 -9.44
N GLY A 242 11.94 25.80 -8.18
CA GLY A 242 11.00 24.88 -7.52
C GLY A 242 11.65 23.70 -6.77
N THR A 243 12.84 23.92 -6.20
CA THR A 243 13.54 23.00 -5.28
C THR A 243 14.21 23.77 -4.14
N LEU A 244 13.47 24.61 -3.41
CA LEU A 244 14.00 25.15 -2.15
C LEU A 244 14.42 23.98 -1.24
N ASP A 245 15.50 24.21 -0.49
CA ASP A 245 16.00 23.31 0.54
C ASP A 245 16.28 21.88 0.03
N SER A 246 17.17 21.76 -0.96
CA SER A 246 17.65 20.48 -1.52
C SER A 246 18.82 19.93 -0.73
N TYR A 247 18.75 18.67 -0.28
CA TYR A 247 19.75 18.05 0.61
C TYR A 247 20.47 16.84 0.02
N GLY A 248 19.76 15.95 -0.68
CA GLY A 248 20.34 14.72 -1.24
C GLY A 248 20.14 14.62 -2.75
N ILE A 249 21.12 14.08 -3.47
CA ILE A 249 21.12 14.02 -4.94
C ILE A 249 21.66 12.70 -5.50
N CYS A 250 20.86 12.03 -6.33
CA CYS A 250 21.25 10.75 -6.94
C CYS A 250 21.06 10.78 -8.46
N LEU A 251 22.05 10.28 -9.21
CA LEU A 251 22.03 10.22 -10.68
C LEU A 251 22.03 8.75 -11.16
N SER A 252 20.96 8.33 -11.82
CA SER A 252 20.86 7.03 -12.48
C SER A 252 20.78 7.19 -13.99
N GLY A 253 21.94 7.09 -14.65
CA GLY A 253 22.06 7.22 -16.11
C GLY A 253 21.75 8.63 -16.61
N ASN A 254 20.54 8.82 -17.15
CA ASN A 254 20.03 10.11 -17.61
C ASN A 254 18.96 10.69 -16.66
N THR A 255 18.60 10.01 -15.57
CA THR A 255 17.61 10.52 -14.61
C THR A 255 18.31 11.00 -13.34
N LEU A 256 17.99 12.22 -12.90
CA LEU A 256 18.51 12.83 -11.69
C LEU A 256 17.36 13.00 -10.68
N PHE A 257 17.64 12.63 -9.44
CA PHE A 257 16.71 12.62 -8.31
C PHE A 257 17.24 13.59 -7.25
N THR A 258 16.39 14.46 -6.73
CA THR A 258 16.73 15.38 -5.63
C THR A 258 15.72 15.23 -4.49
N ALA A 259 16.20 14.98 -3.29
CA ALA A 259 15.41 15.02 -2.06
C ALA A 259 15.50 16.41 -1.42
N GLY A 260 14.36 17.00 -1.04
CA GLY A 260 14.29 18.32 -0.42
C GLY A 260 13.26 18.40 0.71
N TYR A 261 13.51 19.26 1.70
CA TYR A 261 12.77 19.28 2.96
C TYR A 261 11.29 19.65 2.80
N GLU A 262 10.97 20.65 1.98
CA GLU A 262 9.58 21.05 1.71
C GLU A 262 8.92 20.36 0.51
N HIS A 263 9.65 19.57 -0.29
CA HIS A 263 9.19 19.14 -1.63
C HIS A 263 9.42 17.66 -1.96
N GLY A 264 9.71 16.82 -0.95
CA GLY A 264 9.83 15.38 -1.11
C GLY A 264 10.89 14.98 -2.15
N LEU A 265 10.47 14.27 -3.19
CA LEU A 265 11.33 13.85 -4.31
C LEU A 265 11.00 14.64 -5.58
N THR A 266 11.98 15.34 -6.16
CA THR A 266 11.87 15.87 -7.54
C THR A 266 12.72 15.06 -8.52
N ILE A 267 12.22 14.85 -9.75
CA ILE A 267 12.85 14.03 -10.79
C ILE A 267 13.11 14.86 -12.06
N TYR A 268 14.32 14.73 -12.63
CA TYR A 268 14.78 15.47 -13.82
C TYR A 268 15.32 14.56 -14.92
N ASP A 269 15.04 14.91 -16.19
CA ASP A 269 15.75 14.38 -17.36
C ASP A 269 17.04 15.18 -17.56
N THR A 270 18.19 14.49 -17.52
CA THR A 270 19.54 15.03 -17.75
C THR A 270 20.14 14.60 -19.09
N THR A 271 19.33 14.10 -20.02
CA THR A 271 19.72 13.84 -21.43
C THR A 271 20.38 15.06 -22.09
N PHE A 272 20.04 16.26 -21.63
CA PHE A 272 20.81 17.49 -21.86
C PHE A 272 21.39 17.99 -20.52
N SER A 273 22.52 17.43 -20.08
CA SER A 273 23.05 17.62 -18.72
C SER A 273 23.19 19.09 -18.26
N LEU A 274 23.58 20.00 -19.16
CA LEU A 274 23.72 21.43 -18.87
C LEU A 274 22.41 22.24 -18.91
N ALA A 275 21.28 21.58 -19.15
CA ALA A 275 19.93 22.15 -19.08
C ALA A 275 18.90 21.04 -18.77
N PRO A 276 18.92 20.47 -17.54
CA PRO A 276 17.96 19.44 -17.16
C PRO A 276 16.53 19.98 -17.17
N THR A 277 15.56 19.08 -17.34
CA THR A 277 14.14 19.44 -17.28
C THR A 277 13.42 18.63 -16.22
N LYS A 278 12.75 19.30 -15.27
CA LYS A 278 11.88 18.66 -14.26
C LYS A 278 10.83 17.84 -15.01
N ILE A 279 10.81 16.53 -14.77
CA ILE A 279 9.83 15.60 -15.32
C ILE A 279 8.56 15.70 -14.49
N THR A 280 8.73 15.53 -13.18
CA THR A 280 7.66 15.46 -12.19
C THR A 280 8.27 15.65 -10.78
N TRP A 281 7.43 15.55 -9.77
CA TRP A 281 7.79 15.47 -8.35
C TRP A 281 6.78 14.59 -7.63
N TYR A 282 7.21 14.00 -6.53
CA TYR A 282 6.40 13.25 -5.59
C TYR A 282 6.49 13.98 -4.25
N ASP A 283 5.36 14.51 -3.80
CA ASP A 283 5.15 15.05 -2.47
C ASP A 283 4.30 14.05 -1.70
N ASN A 284 4.64 13.76 -0.44
CA ASN A 284 3.77 12.97 0.44
C ASN A 284 2.74 13.87 1.16
N PHE A 285 2.45 15.02 0.56
CA PHE A 285 1.74 16.19 1.10
C PHE A 285 2.27 16.81 2.41
N GLY A 286 3.16 16.14 3.14
CA GLY A 286 3.75 16.63 4.39
C GLY A 286 2.83 16.43 5.59
N ASP A 287 3.04 17.21 6.65
CA ASP A 287 2.15 17.24 7.83
C ASP A 287 0.77 17.82 7.44
N ILE A 288 -0.14 16.95 6.99
CA ILE A 288 -1.55 17.30 6.81
C ILE A 288 -2.19 17.44 8.20
N SER A 289 -2.80 18.59 8.45
CA SER A 289 -3.49 18.87 9.70
C SER A 289 -5.00 18.62 9.63
N ASP A 290 -5.61 18.70 8.45
CA ASP A 290 -7.04 18.46 8.25
C ASP A 290 -7.41 18.19 6.77
N ILE A 291 -8.57 17.54 6.55
CA ILE A 291 -9.12 17.21 5.24
C ILE A 291 -10.65 17.33 5.23
N TYR A 292 -11.19 18.07 4.25
CA TYR A 292 -12.63 18.26 4.06
C TYR A 292 -13.03 17.83 2.65
N ILE A 293 -14.17 17.15 2.49
CA ILE A 293 -14.68 16.71 1.18
C ILE A 293 -15.90 17.56 0.76
N GLN A 294 -15.96 17.98 -0.51
CA GLN A 294 -17.20 18.54 -1.08
C GLN A 294 -17.29 18.28 -2.59
N ASP A 295 -18.33 17.53 -2.97
CA ASP A 295 -18.48 16.94 -4.30
C ASP A 295 -17.26 16.03 -4.62
N GLU A 296 -16.87 15.91 -5.89
CA GLU A 296 -15.73 15.11 -6.38
C GLU A 296 -14.33 15.68 -5.97
N TYR A 297 -14.23 16.40 -4.84
CA TYR A 297 -13.03 17.17 -4.46
C TYR A 297 -12.70 17.12 -2.97
N ALA A 298 -11.42 16.87 -2.68
CA ALA A 298 -10.83 17.01 -1.36
C ALA A 298 -10.12 18.37 -1.21
N TYR A 299 -10.27 18.98 -0.04
CA TYR A 299 -9.68 20.25 0.36
C TYR A 299 -8.83 19.99 1.60
N ILE A 300 -7.53 20.27 1.52
CA ILE A 300 -6.53 19.74 2.46
C ILE A 300 -5.78 20.92 3.10
N ALA A 301 -5.76 20.97 4.44
CA ALA A 301 -4.97 21.90 5.21
C ALA A 301 -3.57 21.29 5.49
N VAL A 302 -2.53 21.93 4.98
CA VAL A 302 -1.13 21.45 5.08
C VAL A 302 -0.29 22.45 5.87
N ASP A 303 0.42 22.00 6.92
CA ASP A 303 1.29 22.90 7.70
C ASP A 303 2.35 23.54 6.78
N ARG A 304 2.52 24.86 6.90
CA ARG A 304 3.45 25.71 6.13
C ARG A 304 3.25 25.73 4.61
N ARG A 305 2.19 25.13 4.07
CA ARG A 305 1.93 25.08 2.62
C ARG A 305 0.55 25.60 2.20
N GLY A 306 -0.36 25.81 3.15
CA GLY A 306 -1.67 26.41 2.87
C GLY A 306 -2.76 25.40 2.52
N LEU A 307 -3.76 25.85 1.75
CA LEU A 307 -4.87 25.03 1.26
C LEU A 307 -4.53 24.39 -0.08
N TYR A 308 -4.62 23.05 -0.14
CA TYR A 308 -4.51 22.25 -1.37
C TYR A 308 -5.89 21.74 -1.80
N ILE A 309 -6.11 21.60 -3.11
CA ILE A 309 -7.38 21.13 -3.70
C ILE A 309 -7.11 20.00 -4.69
N LEU A 310 -7.63 18.82 -4.39
CA LEU A 310 -7.49 17.61 -5.20
C LEU A 310 -8.84 17.25 -5.84
N ASP A 311 -8.80 16.77 -7.09
CA ASP A 311 -9.89 16.04 -7.73
C ASP A 311 -9.76 14.57 -7.31
N ILE A 312 -10.85 14.03 -6.76
CA ILE A 312 -10.94 12.67 -6.23
C ILE A 312 -12.01 11.84 -6.95
N SER A 313 -12.39 12.24 -8.17
CA SER A 313 -13.31 11.47 -9.03
C SER A 313 -12.78 10.09 -9.43
N ASP A 314 -11.48 9.85 -9.25
CA ASP A 314 -10.84 8.54 -9.22
C ASP A 314 -10.05 8.39 -7.91
N LEU A 315 -10.62 7.69 -6.93
CA LEU A 315 -10.00 7.46 -5.62
C LEU A 315 -8.69 6.64 -5.70
N SER A 316 -8.46 5.91 -6.79
CA SER A 316 -7.21 5.18 -7.03
C SER A 316 -6.09 6.07 -7.58
N ASN A 317 -6.42 7.27 -8.07
CA ASN A 317 -5.48 8.25 -8.58
C ASN A 317 -5.98 9.70 -8.32
N PRO A 318 -5.95 10.19 -7.06
CA PRO A 318 -6.25 11.59 -6.74
C PRO A 318 -5.32 12.56 -7.48
N VAL A 319 -5.85 13.68 -7.99
CA VAL A 319 -5.08 14.64 -8.80
C VAL A 319 -5.10 16.03 -8.18
N LEU A 320 -3.92 16.56 -7.83
CA LEU A 320 -3.77 17.96 -7.40
C LEU A 320 -4.20 18.93 -8.52
N ILE A 321 -5.25 19.71 -8.28
CA ILE A 321 -5.80 20.70 -9.21
C ILE A 321 -5.21 22.09 -8.97
N GLY A 322 -4.99 22.47 -7.71
CA GLY A 322 -4.41 23.76 -7.34
C GLY A 322 -4.19 23.90 -5.84
N ASN A 323 -3.52 24.99 -5.44
CA ASN A 323 -3.29 25.37 -4.05
C ASN A 323 -3.19 26.90 -3.91
N THR A 324 -3.31 27.39 -2.67
CA THR A 324 -3.01 28.80 -2.32
C THR A 324 -1.50 29.02 -2.24
N SER A 325 -1.02 30.25 -2.45
CA SER A 325 0.43 30.48 -2.38
C SER A 325 0.96 30.57 -0.93
N GLN A 326 2.17 30.05 -0.67
CA GLN A 326 2.87 30.06 0.64
C GLN A 326 3.05 31.45 1.30
N ASN A 327 2.65 32.55 0.64
CA ASN A 327 2.75 33.91 1.18
C ASN A 327 1.38 34.49 1.58
N GLU A 328 0.30 33.71 1.42
CA GLU A 328 -1.09 34.13 1.67
C GLU A 328 -1.74 33.33 2.81
N ILE A 329 -1.30 32.09 3.01
CA ILE A 329 -1.62 31.21 4.14
C ILE A 329 -0.32 30.52 4.56
N ASP A 330 -0.04 30.43 5.86
CA ASP A 330 1.20 29.88 6.42
C ASP A 330 0.89 28.55 7.13
N ASN A 331 0.32 28.61 8.32
CA ASN A 331 0.17 27.49 9.26
C ASN A 331 -1.28 26.98 9.24
N SER A 332 -1.64 26.21 8.21
CA SER A 332 -3.02 25.70 8.03
C SER A 332 -3.28 24.48 8.91
N ILE A 333 -4.13 24.65 9.92
CA ILE A 333 -4.50 23.59 10.87
C ILE A 333 -5.84 22.91 10.50
N ALA A 334 -6.85 23.68 10.12
CA ALA A 334 -8.20 23.16 9.81
C ALA A 334 -8.84 23.87 8.62
N VAL A 335 -9.78 23.22 7.94
CA VAL A 335 -10.51 23.74 6.78
C VAL A 335 -11.97 23.27 6.74
N CYS A 336 -12.91 24.22 6.64
CA CYS A 336 -14.29 23.90 6.25
C CYS A 336 -14.70 24.60 4.94
N VAL A 337 -15.61 23.99 4.18
CA VAL A 337 -15.97 24.43 2.83
C VAL A 337 -17.46 24.71 2.71
N ASN A 338 -17.82 25.78 2.00
CA ASN A 338 -19.20 26.07 1.63
C ASN A 338 -19.34 26.56 0.18
N GLY A 339 -19.57 25.62 -0.72
CA GLY A 339 -19.97 25.79 -2.12
C GLY A 339 -18.89 26.36 -3.04
N SER A 340 -18.45 27.58 -2.78
CA SER A 340 -17.39 28.27 -3.55
C SER A 340 -16.43 29.07 -2.66
N TYR A 341 -16.52 28.90 -1.34
CA TYR A 341 -15.57 29.44 -0.38
C TYR A 341 -15.06 28.33 0.53
N ALA A 342 -13.75 28.35 0.81
CA ALA A 342 -13.14 27.62 1.90
C ALA A 342 -12.74 28.60 3.01
N TYR A 343 -12.85 28.16 4.25
CA TYR A 343 -12.47 28.88 5.45
C TYR A 343 -11.34 28.08 6.12
N VAL A 344 -10.22 28.73 6.42
CA VAL A 344 -9.02 28.05 6.93
C VAL A 344 -8.59 28.65 8.26
N ALA A 345 -8.32 27.79 9.25
CA ALA A 345 -7.67 28.13 10.50
C ALA A 345 -6.14 28.18 10.28
N ASP A 346 -5.61 29.39 10.08
CA ASP A 346 -4.21 29.69 9.75
C ASP A 346 -3.42 30.06 11.02
N GLY A 347 -3.41 29.18 12.03
CA GLY A 347 -2.63 29.31 13.26
C GLY A 347 -2.67 30.71 13.90
N TYR A 348 -1.52 31.41 13.93
CA TYR A 348 -1.40 32.77 14.46
C TYR A 348 -1.94 33.88 13.54
N SER A 349 -2.13 33.62 12.25
CA SER A 349 -2.77 34.56 11.31
C SER A 349 -4.28 34.63 11.52
N GLY A 350 -4.90 33.54 11.98
CA GLY A 350 -6.31 33.49 12.34
C GLY A 350 -7.19 32.87 11.26
N LEU A 351 -8.22 33.60 10.82
CA LEU A 351 -9.15 33.12 9.79
C LEU A 351 -8.73 33.64 8.41
N GLN A 352 -8.52 32.73 7.46
CA GLN A 352 -8.40 33.04 6.03
C GLN A 352 -9.68 32.60 5.30
N ILE A 353 -10.12 33.38 4.30
CA ILE A 353 -11.28 33.09 3.47
C ILE A 353 -10.83 33.04 2.01
N VAL A 354 -11.00 31.87 1.39
CA VAL A 354 -10.47 31.54 0.06
C VAL A 354 -11.63 31.38 -0.93
N ASP A 355 -11.61 32.10 -2.05
CA ASP A 355 -12.51 31.86 -3.17
C ASP A 355 -11.97 30.68 -3.99
N ILE A 356 -12.73 29.57 -3.96
CA ILE A 356 -12.40 28.31 -4.63
C ILE A 356 -13.24 28.10 -5.90
N SER A 357 -13.92 29.14 -6.40
CA SER A 357 -14.75 29.06 -7.62
C SER A 357 -13.94 28.71 -8.88
N ASN A 358 -12.63 28.93 -8.86
CA ASN A 358 -11.67 28.32 -9.76
C ASN A 358 -10.63 27.49 -8.99
N LYS A 359 -10.91 26.21 -8.76
CA LYS A 359 -10.05 25.27 -8.00
C LYS A 359 -8.59 25.19 -8.46
N ALA A 360 -8.30 25.54 -9.73
CA ALA A 360 -6.94 25.57 -10.27
C ALA A 360 -6.15 26.85 -9.91
N THR A 361 -6.82 27.90 -9.41
CA THR A 361 -6.21 29.12 -8.86
C THR A 361 -7.07 29.66 -7.72
N PRO A 362 -7.09 29.01 -6.54
CA PRO A 362 -7.81 29.54 -5.39
C PRO A 362 -7.17 30.86 -4.92
N GLU A 363 -7.97 31.87 -4.59
CA GLU A 363 -7.49 33.22 -4.20
C GLU A 363 -7.98 33.58 -2.79
N VAL A 364 -7.09 34.06 -1.90
CA VAL A 364 -7.50 34.56 -0.58
C VAL A 364 -8.20 35.91 -0.75
N VAL A 365 -9.50 35.98 -0.43
CA VAL A 365 -10.34 37.16 -0.64
C VAL A 365 -10.58 37.99 0.62
N GLY A 366 -10.40 37.41 1.80
CA GLY A 366 -10.53 38.10 3.08
C GLY A 366 -9.83 37.36 4.21
N SER A 367 -9.46 38.09 5.26
CA SER A 367 -8.75 37.55 6.42
C SER A 367 -9.16 38.25 7.72
N LEU A 368 -8.85 37.65 8.88
CA LEU A 368 -9.08 38.26 10.18
C LEU A 368 -8.01 37.85 11.20
N ASP A 369 -7.07 38.77 11.47
CA ASP A 369 -6.04 38.69 12.52
C ASP A 369 -6.65 38.38 13.91
N ILE A 370 -6.18 37.32 14.57
CA ILE A 370 -6.61 36.96 15.94
C ILE A 370 -5.55 37.29 17.00
N SER A 371 -5.88 37.05 18.28
CA SER A 371 -4.93 37.19 19.40
C SER A 371 -4.49 35.87 20.04
N GLY A 372 -5.10 34.75 19.64
CA GLY A 372 -4.72 33.39 20.03
C GLY A 372 -4.01 32.65 18.90
N TYR A 373 -4.20 31.33 18.86
CA TYR A 373 -3.81 30.46 17.75
C TYR A 373 -5.05 29.66 17.34
N ALA A 374 -5.47 29.76 16.08
CA ALA A 374 -6.62 29.05 15.54
C ALA A 374 -6.28 27.56 15.37
N VAL A 375 -7.21 26.69 15.78
CA VAL A 375 -7.03 25.24 15.63
C VAL A 375 -8.20 24.55 14.91
N GLU A 376 -9.39 25.14 14.91
CA GLU A 376 -10.55 24.59 14.21
C GLU A 376 -11.45 25.70 13.68
N CYS A 377 -12.17 25.44 12.59
CA CYS A 377 -13.16 26.34 12.01
C CYS A 377 -14.37 25.57 11.44
N TYR A 378 -15.53 25.69 12.10
CA TYR A 378 -16.82 25.20 11.62
C TYR A 378 -17.65 26.33 10.97
N TYR A 379 -18.31 26.09 9.83
CA TYR A 379 -19.16 27.08 9.14
C TYR A 379 -20.64 26.73 9.22
N GLU A 380 -21.47 27.69 9.66
CA GLU A 380 -22.93 27.61 9.53
C GLU A 380 -23.56 28.99 9.33
N ASN A 381 -24.59 29.11 8.49
CA ASN A 381 -25.46 30.30 8.42
C ASN A 381 -24.76 31.68 8.28
N ASP A 382 -23.70 31.77 7.46
CA ASP A 382 -22.82 32.96 7.31
C ASP A 382 -22.04 33.35 8.60
N ILE A 383 -21.86 32.40 9.51
CA ILE A 383 -20.99 32.47 10.69
C ILE A 383 -19.88 31.41 10.55
N VAL A 384 -18.64 31.78 10.91
CA VAL A 384 -17.57 30.82 11.23
C VAL A 384 -17.38 30.78 12.74
N TYR A 385 -17.41 29.58 13.30
CA TYR A 385 -17.15 29.24 14.70
C TYR A 385 -15.72 28.72 14.76
N MET A 386 -14.85 29.36 15.54
CA MET A 386 -13.42 29.07 15.55
C MET A 386 -12.92 28.76 16.96
N CYS A 387 -12.29 27.60 17.15
CA CYS A 387 -11.57 27.25 18.37
C CYS A 387 -10.21 27.95 18.39
N GLN A 388 -9.87 28.57 19.52
CA GLN A 388 -8.58 29.24 19.73
C GLN A 388 -7.90 28.79 21.01
N GLN A 389 -6.65 28.35 20.89
CA GLN A 389 -5.77 28.03 22.01
C GLN A 389 -5.63 29.26 22.94
N SER A 390 -5.95 29.10 24.23
CA SER A 390 -6.03 30.20 25.21
C SER A 390 -6.97 31.37 24.82
N GLY A 391 -7.95 31.11 23.95
CA GLY A 391 -8.96 32.07 23.50
C GLY A 391 -10.41 31.58 23.58
N GLY A 392 -10.63 30.26 23.64
CA GLY A 392 -11.96 29.64 23.64
C GLY A 392 -12.62 29.68 22.26
N LEU A 393 -13.97 29.69 22.23
CA LEU A 393 -14.77 29.69 21.01
C LEU A 393 -15.07 31.12 20.55
N VAL A 394 -14.69 31.46 19.32
CA VAL A 394 -14.83 32.79 18.74
C VAL A 394 -15.72 32.76 17.49
N LEU A 395 -16.68 33.69 17.41
CA LEU A 395 -17.67 33.74 16.34
C LEU A 395 -17.39 34.90 15.38
N TYR A 396 -17.38 34.61 14.08
CA TYR A 396 -17.11 35.56 13.00
C TYR A 396 -18.24 35.61 11.99
N ASN A 397 -18.75 36.80 11.69
CA ASN A 397 -19.67 37.00 10.57
C ASN A 397 -18.87 37.04 9.26
N VAL A 398 -19.22 36.17 8.31
CA VAL A 398 -18.57 36.08 6.99
C VAL A 398 -19.54 36.41 5.83
N SER A 399 -20.68 37.06 6.13
CA SER A 399 -21.68 37.48 5.11
C SER A 399 -21.12 38.46 4.07
N ASP A 400 -20.03 39.16 4.40
CA ASP A 400 -19.15 39.86 3.46
C ASP A 400 -17.78 39.15 3.48
N ARG A 401 -17.51 38.30 2.47
CA ARG A 401 -16.30 37.45 2.42
C ARG A 401 -15.01 38.27 2.26
N GLU A 402 -15.08 39.48 1.71
CA GLU A 402 -13.93 40.40 1.62
C GLU A 402 -13.65 41.12 2.96
N ASN A 403 -14.64 41.18 3.86
CA ASN A 403 -14.59 42.00 5.08
C ASN A 403 -15.23 41.27 6.29
N PRO A 404 -14.71 40.09 6.71
CA PRO A 404 -15.24 39.37 7.86
C PRO A 404 -15.17 40.20 9.15
N THR A 405 -16.11 39.98 10.08
CA THR A 405 -16.15 40.73 11.35
C THR A 405 -16.42 39.85 12.55
N HIS A 406 -15.62 40.04 13.61
CA HIS A 406 -15.87 39.49 14.95
C HIS A 406 -17.27 39.83 15.48
N ILE A 407 -17.96 38.82 16.00
CA ILE A 407 -19.25 38.94 16.70
C ILE A 407 -18.99 38.92 18.21
N SER A 408 -18.46 37.80 18.72
CA SER A 408 -18.29 37.53 20.15
C SER A 408 -17.19 36.50 20.39
N SER A 409 -16.86 36.29 21.67
CA SER A 409 -15.99 35.19 22.11
C SER A 409 -16.52 34.64 23.44
N TRP A 410 -16.72 33.33 23.54
CA TRP A 410 -16.67 32.64 24.82
C TRP A 410 -15.20 32.35 25.11
N ASN A 411 -14.69 32.85 26.24
CA ASN A 411 -13.25 32.84 26.53
C ASN A 411 -12.94 31.76 27.57
N ASP A 412 -12.12 30.78 27.21
CA ASP A 412 -11.47 29.90 28.18
C ASP A 412 -9.95 30.13 28.24
N ALA A 413 -9.31 29.59 29.29
CA ALA A 413 -7.88 29.56 29.51
C ALA A 413 -7.20 28.26 29.05
N GLY A 414 -7.98 27.25 28.65
CA GLY A 414 -7.55 25.92 28.20
C GLY A 414 -7.13 25.82 26.72
N TYR A 415 -7.42 24.65 26.16
CA TYR A 415 -7.04 24.17 24.84
C TYR A 415 -8.28 23.56 24.17
N VAL A 416 -9.23 24.42 23.79
CA VAL A 416 -10.32 24.03 22.88
C VAL A 416 -9.71 23.51 21.58
N TRP A 417 -10.01 22.26 21.23
CA TRP A 417 -9.52 21.59 20.02
C TRP A 417 -10.57 21.56 18.92
N ASP A 418 -11.82 21.24 19.26
CA ASP A 418 -12.87 20.96 18.27
C ASP A 418 -14.26 21.39 18.76
N VAL A 419 -15.22 21.57 17.86
CA VAL A 419 -16.56 22.09 18.15
C VAL A 419 -17.69 21.51 17.28
N TYR A 420 -18.59 20.77 17.92
CA TYR A 420 -19.85 20.31 17.33
C TYR A 420 -21.00 21.29 17.66
N ILE A 421 -21.68 21.80 16.63
CA ILE A 421 -22.83 22.72 16.77
C ILE A 421 -24.15 21.94 16.63
N LYS A 422 -25.05 22.12 17.60
CA LYS A 422 -26.40 21.52 17.59
C LYS A 422 -27.43 22.48 18.19
N ASP A 423 -28.50 22.76 17.43
CA ASP A 423 -29.55 23.72 17.80
C ASP A 423 -28.94 25.09 18.19
N ASP A 424 -29.24 25.61 19.39
CA ASP A 424 -28.67 26.85 19.94
C ASP A 424 -27.45 26.58 20.85
N TYR A 425 -26.68 25.50 20.64
CA TYR A 425 -25.56 25.08 21.50
C TYR A 425 -24.29 24.66 20.73
N ALA A 426 -23.14 24.92 21.34
CA ALA A 426 -21.86 24.33 20.97
C ALA A 426 -21.42 23.32 22.03
N PHE A 427 -20.96 22.16 21.59
CA PHE A 427 -20.25 21.16 22.38
C PHE A 427 -18.78 21.21 21.95
N ILE A 428 -17.87 21.34 22.90
CA ILE A 428 -16.46 21.66 22.66
C ILE A 428 -15.60 20.62 23.38
N ALA A 429 -14.58 20.11 22.69
CA ALA A 429 -13.51 19.35 23.32
C ALA A 429 -12.43 20.31 23.83
N ASP A 430 -12.20 20.40 25.14
CA ASP A 430 -11.23 21.32 25.78
C ASP A 430 -10.09 20.57 26.49
N GLY A 431 -9.57 19.50 25.84
CA GLY A 431 -8.44 18.73 26.34
C GLY A 431 -8.68 18.22 27.75
N ALA A 432 -7.90 18.72 28.70
CA ALA A 432 -7.87 18.26 30.09
C ALA A 432 -9.04 18.75 30.97
N GLU A 433 -10.03 19.46 30.42
CA GLU A 433 -11.31 19.76 31.09
C GLU A 433 -12.49 18.98 30.46
N GLY A 434 -12.21 18.10 29.48
CA GLY A 434 -13.19 17.21 28.84
C GLY A 434 -14.14 17.90 27.88
N ILE A 435 -15.46 17.70 28.08
CA ILE A 435 -16.51 18.36 27.29
C ILE A 435 -16.97 19.66 27.95
N GLU A 436 -16.83 20.77 27.23
CA GLU A 436 -17.42 22.07 27.52
C GLU A 436 -18.68 22.30 26.68
N VAL A 437 -19.73 22.90 27.27
CA VAL A 437 -20.98 23.22 26.55
C VAL A 437 -21.34 24.68 26.69
N VAL A 438 -21.52 25.37 25.56
CA VAL A 438 -21.77 26.81 25.48
C VAL A 438 -23.12 27.08 24.83
N ASN A 439 -23.89 28.00 25.40
CA ASN A 439 -25.18 28.42 24.89
C ASN A 439 -25.02 29.58 23.90
N LEU A 440 -25.55 29.39 22.69
CA LEU A 440 -25.46 30.31 21.55
C LEU A 440 -26.80 31.02 21.22
N THR A 441 -27.85 30.83 22.04
CA THR A 441 -29.18 31.48 21.86
C THR A 441 -29.08 33.02 21.74
N ASP A 442 -28.05 33.62 22.33
CA ASP A 442 -27.61 34.99 22.06
C ASP A 442 -26.14 34.98 21.64
N ILE A 443 -25.89 34.81 20.34
CA ILE A 443 -24.53 34.78 19.74
C ILE A 443 -23.70 36.04 20.02
N GLU A 444 -24.26 37.14 20.53
CA GLU A 444 -23.49 38.33 20.94
C GLU A 444 -22.96 38.19 22.39
N ASN A 445 -23.51 37.27 23.19
CA ASN A 445 -23.21 37.05 24.61
C ASN A 445 -23.23 35.52 24.94
N PRO A 446 -22.34 34.70 24.36
CA PRO A 446 -22.32 33.27 24.63
C PRO A 446 -21.97 32.97 26.11
N ASP A 447 -22.78 32.13 26.75
CA ASP A 447 -22.69 31.78 28.18
C ASP A 447 -22.41 30.27 28.35
N GLN A 448 -21.46 29.93 29.23
CA GLN A 448 -21.12 28.55 29.61
C GLN A 448 -22.32 27.85 30.31
N VAL A 449 -22.57 26.59 29.99
CA VAL A 449 -23.69 25.79 30.53
C VAL A 449 -23.20 24.73 31.51
N VAL A 450 -22.24 23.90 31.10
CA VAL A 450 -21.68 22.79 31.89
C VAL A 450 -20.29 22.42 31.37
N THR A 451 -19.42 22.02 32.30
CA THR A 451 -18.13 21.35 32.06
C THR A 451 -18.26 19.89 32.51
N SER A 452 -17.67 18.96 31.78
CA SER A 452 -17.69 17.53 32.08
C SER A 452 -16.28 16.92 32.11
N ASP A 453 -15.51 17.30 33.13
CA ASP A 453 -14.24 16.69 33.57
C ASP A 453 -14.33 15.15 33.59
N ASP A 454 -13.44 14.51 32.83
CA ASP A 454 -13.36 13.08 32.52
C ASP A 454 -12.04 12.42 32.99
N ASP A 455 -11.16 13.15 33.69
CA ASP A 455 -9.75 12.78 33.98
C ASP A 455 -8.87 12.59 32.68
N GLY A 456 -9.37 12.96 31.49
CA GLY A 456 -8.81 12.61 30.17
C GLY A 456 -8.05 13.71 29.40
N TYR A 457 -8.15 13.68 28.07
CA TYR A 457 -7.73 14.73 27.13
C TYR A 457 -8.55 14.71 25.82
N GLY A 458 -9.73 15.32 25.82
CA GLY A 458 -10.63 15.41 24.67
C GLY A 458 -10.06 16.23 23.50
N ARG A 459 -10.19 15.73 22.27
CA ARG A 459 -9.69 16.39 21.05
C ARG A 459 -10.74 16.58 19.97
N GLY A 460 -11.23 15.51 19.35
CA GLY A 460 -12.29 15.56 18.34
C GLY A 460 -13.68 15.40 18.97
N ILE A 461 -14.71 16.03 18.39
CA ILE A 461 -16.08 15.93 18.91
C ILE A 461 -17.14 16.00 17.80
N THR A 462 -18.02 14.99 17.74
CA THR A 462 -19.13 14.92 16.77
C THR A 462 -20.42 14.48 17.47
N GLY A 463 -21.55 14.43 16.77
CA GLY A 463 -22.82 14.03 17.38
C GLY A 463 -23.98 13.83 16.42
N ILE A 464 -25.01 13.13 16.91
CA ILE A 464 -26.25 12.88 16.16
C ILE A 464 -27.44 12.68 17.10
N ASN A 465 -28.61 13.20 16.72
CA ASN A 465 -29.80 13.22 17.57
C ASN A 465 -29.47 13.81 18.97
N ASP A 466 -29.78 13.12 20.06
CA ASP A 466 -29.44 13.53 21.43
C ASP A 466 -28.17 12.83 21.97
N LEU A 467 -27.25 12.40 21.07
CA LEU A 467 -25.94 11.84 21.41
C LEU A 467 -24.79 12.77 20.96
N VAL A 468 -23.71 12.76 21.74
CA VAL A 468 -22.40 13.32 21.38
C VAL A 468 -21.33 12.26 21.61
N PHE A 469 -20.33 12.23 20.74
CA PHE A 469 -19.18 11.34 20.76
C PHE A 469 -17.91 12.18 20.91
N LEU A 470 -17.04 11.80 21.85
CA LEU A 470 -15.76 12.46 22.11
C LEU A 470 -14.61 11.51 21.78
N ALA A 471 -13.64 12.00 21.02
CA ALA A 471 -12.32 11.40 20.88
C ALA A 471 -11.43 11.88 22.04
N ASP A 472 -11.23 11.02 23.04
CA ASP A 472 -10.31 11.28 24.14
C ASP A 472 -8.97 10.56 23.95
N SER A 473 -7.88 11.32 23.99
CA SER A 473 -6.54 10.78 23.77
C SER A 473 -6.01 9.87 24.89
N TYR A 474 -6.75 9.69 25.99
CA TYR A 474 -6.44 8.77 27.08
C TYR A 474 -7.60 7.86 27.49
N GLY A 475 -8.87 8.29 27.34
CA GLY A 475 -10.10 7.53 27.60
C GLY A 475 -10.68 6.78 26.40
N GLY A 476 -10.19 7.02 25.18
CA GLY A 476 -10.64 6.33 23.98
C GLY A 476 -11.82 7.03 23.29
N LEU A 477 -12.82 6.26 22.87
CA LEU A 477 -14.08 6.81 22.36
C LEU A 477 -15.12 6.87 23.48
N GLU A 478 -15.66 8.06 23.75
CA GLU A 478 -16.65 8.26 24.81
C GLU A 478 -18.01 8.69 24.25
N VAL A 479 -19.10 8.19 24.83
CA VAL A 479 -20.47 8.45 24.35
C VAL A 479 -21.31 9.13 25.42
N TYR A 480 -22.00 10.22 25.09
CA TYR A 480 -22.79 11.03 26.02
C TYR A 480 -24.25 11.22 25.57
N ASP A 481 -25.21 11.03 26.47
CA ASP A 481 -26.59 11.51 26.33
C ASP A 481 -26.61 13.02 26.64
N VAL A 482 -26.99 13.81 25.62
CA VAL A 482 -27.06 15.28 25.69
C VAL A 482 -28.50 15.81 25.63
N SER A 483 -29.51 14.94 25.79
CA SER A 483 -30.94 15.32 25.85
C SER A 483 -31.25 16.32 26.99
N ASN A 484 -30.34 16.45 27.95
CA ASN A 484 -30.31 17.50 28.96
C ASN A 484 -28.93 18.17 29.02
N VAL A 485 -28.69 19.14 28.13
CA VAL A 485 -27.45 19.95 28.04
C VAL A 485 -26.98 20.67 29.32
N SER A 486 -27.71 20.58 30.43
CA SER A 486 -27.30 21.11 31.75
C SER A 486 -26.82 20.04 32.74
N GLU A 487 -26.85 18.76 32.37
CA GLU A 487 -26.40 17.60 33.15
C GLU A 487 -26.14 16.46 32.15
N LEU A 488 -24.97 16.48 31.49
CA LEU A 488 -24.57 15.45 30.52
C LEU A 488 -24.45 14.10 31.23
N VAL A 489 -24.76 13.01 30.51
CA VAL A 489 -24.63 11.65 31.05
C VAL A 489 -23.76 10.82 30.12
N LYS A 490 -22.50 10.61 30.52
CA LYS A 490 -21.63 9.59 29.91
C LYS A 490 -22.32 8.24 30.00
N ILE A 491 -22.48 7.58 28.86
CA ILE A 491 -23.19 6.31 28.70
C ILE A 491 -22.21 5.15 28.95
N GLU A 492 -21.08 5.17 28.25
CA GLU A 492 -20.00 4.18 28.32
C GLU A 492 -18.71 4.82 27.76
N ASP A 493 -17.55 4.23 28.10
CA ASP A 493 -16.24 4.51 27.51
C ASP A 493 -15.71 3.25 26.79
N TYR A 494 -15.00 3.46 25.68
CA TYR A 494 -14.42 2.40 24.86
C TYR A 494 -12.89 2.51 24.84
N GLU A 495 -12.28 2.46 26.03
CA GLU A 495 -10.83 2.26 26.20
C GLU A 495 -10.38 0.95 25.53
N ASP A 496 -9.27 1.00 24.79
CA ASP A 496 -8.48 -0.16 24.41
C ASP A 496 -7.01 0.11 24.75
N ASP A 497 -6.31 -0.87 25.34
CA ASP A 497 -4.93 -0.70 25.83
C ASP A 497 -4.07 -0.01 24.74
N PHE A 498 -3.43 1.11 25.10
CA PHE A 498 -2.61 1.97 24.23
C PHE A 498 -3.33 2.82 23.15
N SER A 499 -4.65 3.02 23.19
CA SER A 499 -5.31 3.99 22.30
C SER A 499 -4.85 5.44 22.58
N ALA A 500 -4.74 6.24 21.53
CA ALA A 500 -4.41 7.67 21.58
C ALA A 500 -5.31 8.44 20.59
N VAL A 501 -6.63 8.33 20.82
CA VAL A 501 -7.67 8.83 19.91
C VAL A 501 -7.53 10.34 19.73
N SER A 502 -7.46 10.75 18.47
CA SER A 502 -7.22 12.13 18.04
C SER A 502 -8.50 12.78 17.52
N ASP A 503 -9.34 12.01 16.84
CA ASP A 503 -10.51 12.52 16.14
C ASP A 503 -11.64 11.50 16.01
N VAL A 504 -12.87 11.96 15.78
CA VAL A 504 -14.08 11.12 15.69
C VAL A 504 -15.10 11.69 14.70
N GLU A 505 -15.51 10.87 13.74
CA GLU A 505 -16.51 11.25 12.72
C GLU A 505 -17.65 10.24 12.58
N ILE A 506 -18.81 10.69 12.07
CA ILE A 506 -20.06 9.91 12.06
C ILE A 506 -20.77 9.91 10.71
N GLU A 507 -21.04 8.73 10.15
CA GLU A 507 -21.89 8.56 8.96
C GLU A 507 -22.86 7.39 9.14
N GLY A 508 -24.15 7.64 8.88
CA GLY A 508 -25.20 6.63 9.01
C GLY A 508 -25.26 6.01 10.41
N ASP A 509 -25.21 4.67 10.47
CA ASP A 509 -25.20 3.89 11.72
C ASP A 509 -23.77 3.56 12.21
N PHE A 510 -22.73 4.21 11.65
CA PHE A 510 -21.31 4.02 11.99
C PHE A 510 -20.65 5.26 12.60
N ILE A 511 -19.73 5.02 13.52
CA ILE A 511 -18.84 6.01 14.16
C ILE A 511 -17.40 5.56 13.93
N TYR A 512 -16.56 6.49 13.48
CA TYR A 512 -15.19 6.26 13.06
C TYR A 512 -14.24 7.05 13.95
N THR A 513 -13.06 6.50 14.25
CA THR A 513 -12.08 7.16 15.12
C THR A 513 -10.68 7.13 14.54
N ALA A 514 -10.01 8.29 14.52
CA ALA A 514 -8.58 8.39 14.28
C ALA A 514 -7.81 8.12 15.58
N ASP A 515 -6.72 7.35 15.50
CA ASP A 515 -5.87 7.05 16.63
C ASP A 515 -4.39 7.19 16.24
N LEU A 516 -3.67 8.03 16.99
CA LEU A 516 -2.25 8.31 16.77
C LEU A 516 -1.34 7.09 16.98
N SER A 517 -1.82 5.99 17.58
CA SER A 517 -1.06 4.75 17.76
C SER A 517 -1.56 3.57 16.91
N LYS A 518 -2.75 3.66 16.30
CA LYS A 518 -3.47 2.49 15.71
C LYS A 518 -4.06 2.71 14.31
N GLY A 519 -4.07 3.93 13.76
CA GLY A 519 -4.71 4.22 12.46
C GLY A 519 -6.18 4.56 12.63
N VAL A 520 -7.09 3.95 11.86
CA VAL A 520 -8.54 4.20 11.98
C VAL A 520 -9.30 2.97 12.49
N THR A 521 -10.26 3.16 13.39
CA THR A 521 -11.25 2.13 13.77
C THR A 521 -12.67 2.56 13.36
N ALA A 522 -13.49 1.61 12.92
CA ALA A 522 -14.92 1.81 12.68
C ALA A 522 -15.76 0.99 13.67
N TYR A 523 -16.81 1.58 14.22
CA TYR A 523 -17.79 0.93 15.10
C TYR A 523 -19.22 1.19 14.61
N ASN A 524 -20.13 0.22 14.77
CA ASN A 524 -21.56 0.45 14.62
C ASN A 524 -22.15 1.00 15.94
N TRP A 525 -22.94 2.08 15.88
CA TRP A 525 -23.50 2.77 17.06
C TRP A 525 -25.00 2.52 17.33
N SER A 526 -25.62 1.57 16.61
CA SER A 526 -27.06 1.23 16.73
C SER A 526 -27.53 0.92 18.16
N ASP A 527 -26.63 0.46 19.03
CA ASP A 527 -26.81 0.47 20.49
C ASP A 527 -25.69 1.32 21.12
N PRO A 528 -25.96 2.57 21.55
CA PRO A 528 -24.94 3.44 22.15
C PRO A 528 -24.51 2.98 23.56
N THR A 529 -25.08 1.89 24.09
CA THR A 529 -24.59 1.22 25.32
C THR A 529 -23.67 0.03 25.01
N ASN A 530 -23.51 -0.35 23.73
CA ASN A 530 -22.65 -1.42 23.29
C ASN A 530 -22.22 -1.17 21.82
N LEU A 531 -21.30 -0.23 21.60
CA LEU A 531 -20.66 -0.05 20.29
C LEU A 531 -20.00 -1.36 19.85
N VAL A 532 -20.18 -1.73 18.59
CA VAL A 532 -19.60 -2.94 18.00
C VAL A 532 -18.52 -2.53 17.01
N LYS A 533 -17.24 -2.83 17.30
CA LYS A 533 -16.15 -2.63 16.34
C LYS A 533 -16.38 -3.52 15.12
N VAL A 534 -16.48 -2.90 13.94
CA VAL A 534 -16.70 -3.56 12.65
C VAL A 534 -15.43 -3.58 11.81
N GLY A 535 -14.73 -2.44 11.69
CA GLY A 535 -13.55 -2.29 10.84
C GLY A 535 -12.29 -1.85 11.60
N PHE A 536 -11.10 -2.13 11.04
CA PHE A 536 -9.83 -1.66 11.58
C PHE A 536 -8.73 -1.50 10.52
N TYR A 537 -8.21 -0.28 10.39
CA TYR A 537 -7.28 0.13 9.35
C TYR A 537 -5.89 0.41 9.94
N ASN A 538 -5.20 -0.68 10.30
CA ASN A 538 -3.85 -0.66 10.87
C ASN A 538 -2.77 -0.47 9.79
N GLN A 539 -2.95 0.48 8.87
CA GLN A 539 -1.90 0.81 7.89
C GLN A 539 -0.93 1.84 8.46
N SER A 540 -1.42 2.78 9.27
CA SER A 540 -0.68 3.97 9.67
C SER A 540 -0.59 4.15 11.19
N SER A 541 0.45 4.85 11.62
CA SER A 541 0.50 5.47 12.96
C SER A 541 0.54 6.98 12.81
N ALA A 542 0.09 7.73 13.82
CA ALA A 542 -0.07 9.19 13.77
C ALA A 542 -1.18 9.71 12.81
N THR A 543 -2.30 9.00 12.69
CA THR A 543 -3.52 9.56 12.08
C THR A 543 -4.12 10.63 13.00
N TRP A 544 -4.33 11.84 12.49
CA TRP A 544 -4.66 13.03 13.28
C TRP A 544 -6.10 13.52 13.10
N ARG A 545 -6.59 13.64 11.85
CA ARG A 545 -7.99 13.96 11.52
C ARG A 545 -8.54 12.92 10.54
N ILE A 546 -9.86 12.74 10.54
CA ILE A 546 -10.61 11.94 9.56
C ILE A 546 -11.80 12.73 9.03
N TYR A 547 -12.20 12.41 7.80
CA TYR A 547 -13.45 12.82 7.19
C TYR A 547 -14.10 11.59 6.56
N VAL A 548 -15.43 11.49 6.60
CA VAL A 548 -16.17 10.37 6.00
C VAL A 548 -17.22 10.91 5.03
N ASP A 549 -17.21 10.38 3.80
CA ASP A 549 -18.23 10.66 2.79
C ASP A 549 -18.54 9.37 2.03
N GLN A 550 -19.80 8.94 2.03
CA GLN A 550 -20.32 7.81 1.25
C GLN A 550 -19.61 6.48 1.55
N GLY A 551 -19.28 6.22 2.83
CA GLY A 551 -18.56 5.03 3.30
C GLY A 551 -17.05 5.02 3.01
N VAL A 552 -16.52 6.10 2.41
CA VAL A 552 -15.09 6.28 2.19
C VAL A 552 -14.52 7.14 3.30
N ILE A 553 -13.48 6.64 3.97
CA ILE A 553 -12.78 7.35 5.04
C ILE A 553 -11.52 7.99 4.46
N TYR A 554 -11.42 9.31 4.57
CA TYR A 554 -10.25 10.10 4.22
C TYR A 554 -9.54 10.49 5.51
N SER A 555 -8.24 10.29 5.64
CA SER A 555 -7.52 10.58 6.89
C SER A 555 -6.27 11.42 6.67
N ALA A 556 -6.12 12.47 7.47
CA ALA A 556 -4.89 13.24 7.60
C ALA A 556 -3.91 12.53 8.54
N ASN A 557 -2.72 12.21 8.05
CA ASN A 557 -1.64 11.58 8.80
C ASN A 557 -0.35 12.42 8.71
N PHE A 558 0.31 12.64 9.84
CA PHE A 558 1.52 13.48 9.93
C PHE A 558 2.73 12.97 9.13
N TYR A 559 2.83 11.66 8.89
CA TYR A 559 3.99 11.06 8.20
C TYR A 559 3.64 10.53 6.80
N GLU A 560 2.42 10.05 6.64
CA GLU A 560 1.95 9.34 5.44
C GLU A 560 1.08 10.22 4.52
N GLY A 561 0.67 11.41 4.98
CA GLY A 561 -0.12 12.35 4.19
C GLY A 561 -1.62 12.01 4.21
N ALA A 562 -2.26 12.01 3.03
CA ALA A 562 -3.69 11.72 2.89
C ALA A 562 -3.90 10.25 2.53
N ILE A 563 -4.48 9.49 3.45
CA ILE A 563 -4.80 8.07 3.26
C ILE A 563 -6.31 7.93 3.00
N ILE A 564 -6.69 7.02 2.09
CA ILE A 564 -8.07 6.69 1.78
C ILE A 564 -8.31 5.23 2.19
N TYR A 565 -9.34 4.98 2.99
CA TYR A 565 -9.79 3.64 3.37
C TYR A 565 -11.21 3.39 2.87
N HIS A 566 -11.48 2.14 2.50
CA HIS A 566 -12.82 1.65 2.19
C HIS A 566 -13.31 0.73 3.31
N LEU A 567 -14.61 0.80 3.62
CA LEU A 567 -15.24 -0.16 4.51
C LEU A 567 -15.36 -1.52 3.79
N ASP A 568 -14.94 -2.59 4.47
CA ASP A 568 -14.98 -4.00 4.07
C ASP A 568 -15.22 -4.75 5.40
N SER A 569 -16.49 -4.89 5.76
CA SER A 569 -16.93 -5.25 7.12
C SER A 569 -16.93 -6.76 7.41
N ASP A 570 -16.77 -7.63 6.42
CA ASP A 570 -16.61 -9.09 6.61
C ASP A 570 -15.32 -9.69 6.02
N GLY A 571 -14.62 -8.98 5.12
CA GLY A 571 -13.28 -9.32 4.64
C GLY A 571 -13.24 -10.14 3.35
N ASP A 572 -14.28 -10.09 2.51
CA ASP A 572 -14.32 -10.83 1.24
C ASP A 572 -13.65 -10.15 0.03
N LEU A 573 -13.26 -8.87 0.17
CA LEU A 573 -12.70 -7.97 -0.85
C LEU A 573 -13.71 -7.19 -1.72
N LEU A 574 -15.01 -7.30 -1.45
CA LEU A 574 -15.97 -6.22 -1.76
C LEU A 574 -15.81 -5.05 -0.76
N THR A 575 -16.68 -4.06 -0.86
CA THR A 575 -16.76 -2.94 0.08
C THR A 575 -18.21 -2.69 0.45
N ASP A 576 -18.51 -2.29 1.69
CA ASP A 576 -19.89 -2.18 2.18
C ASP A 576 -20.80 -1.34 1.26
N PHE A 577 -20.21 -0.30 0.65
CA PHE A 577 -20.87 0.54 -0.35
C PHE A 577 -21.17 -0.22 -1.66
N ALA A 578 -20.20 -0.97 -2.20
CA ALA A 578 -20.39 -1.75 -3.40
C ALA A 578 -21.46 -2.84 -3.19
N GLU A 579 -21.52 -3.40 -1.99
CA GLU A 579 -22.50 -4.42 -1.62
C GLU A 579 -23.92 -3.86 -1.50
N ASP A 580 -24.17 -2.90 -0.59
CA ASP A 580 -25.52 -2.34 -0.39
C ASP A 580 -26.03 -1.55 -1.62
N THR A 581 -25.14 -0.92 -2.40
CA THR A 581 -25.54 -0.01 -3.48
C THR A 581 -25.36 -0.57 -4.91
N ILE A 582 -24.38 -1.43 -5.18
CA ILE A 582 -24.04 -1.88 -6.55
C ILE A 582 -24.49 -3.32 -6.81
N TYR A 583 -24.10 -4.27 -5.95
CA TYR A 583 -24.32 -5.70 -6.15
C TYR A 583 -25.57 -6.23 -5.41
N LEU A 584 -26.05 -5.51 -4.39
CA LEU A 584 -27.19 -5.84 -3.53
C LEU A 584 -26.96 -7.10 -2.69
N THR A 585 -25.73 -7.26 -2.22
CA THR A 585 -25.26 -8.30 -1.28
C THR A 585 -25.31 -7.80 0.17
N ASN A 586 -24.86 -8.60 1.13
CA ASN A 586 -24.99 -8.31 2.57
C ASN A 586 -23.61 -8.05 3.23
N PRO A 587 -23.24 -6.78 3.52
CA PRO A 587 -21.89 -6.35 3.95
C PRO A 587 -21.48 -6.74 5.37
N PHE A 588 -22.00 -7.84 5.89
CA PHE A 588 -21.61 -8.43 7.17
C PHE A 588 -21.59 -9.97 7.07
N ASN A 589 -21.53 -10.51 5.86
CA ASN A 589 -21.68 -11.91 5.54
C ASN A 589 -21.17 -12.25 4.13
N ILE A 590 -19.85 -12.39 4.03
CA ILE A 590 -18.97 -13.02 3.02
C ILE A 590 -19.57 -14.01 1.99
N ASP A 591 -20.71 -14.64 2.27
CA ASP A 591 -21.37 -15.72 1.52
C ASP A 591 -22.88 -15.44 1.58
N THR A 592 -23.37 -14.51 0.74
CA THR A 592 -24.69 -13.86 0.90
C THR A 592 -25.88 -14.84 0.85
N ASP A 593 -25.76 -16.00 0.20
CA ASP A 593 -26.84 -16.98 0.05
C ASP A 593 -26.60 -18.38 0.67
N ASP A 594 -25.53 -18.53 1.47
CA ASP A 594 -25.11 -19.75 2.21
C ASP A 594 -24.64 -20.93 1.28
N ASP A 595 -24.03 -20.63 0.13
CA ASP A 595 -23.48 -21.54 -0.91
C ASP A 595 -22.07 -22.08 -0.58
N THR A 596 -21.25 -21.31 0.15
CA THR A 596 -19.82 -21.50 0.46
C THR A 596 -18.75 -21.00 -0.52
N LEU A 597 -19.12 -20.32 -1.60
CA LEU A 597 -18.28 -19.31 -2.27
C LEU A 597 -18.24 -18.01 -1.45
N SER A 598 -17.76 -16.93 -2.08
CA SER A 598 -17.90 -15.58 -1.55
C SER A 598 -18.34 -14.64 -2.65
N ASP A 599 -19.05 -13.59 -2.28
CA ASP A 599 -19.69 -12.65 -3.20
C ASP A 599 -18.71 -12.04 -4.22
N TYR A 600 -17.49 -11.70 -3.78
CA TYR A 600 -16.36 -11.30 -4.62
C TYR A 600 -15.93 -12.39 -5.63
N ASN A 601 -15.80 -13.65 -5.17
CA ASN A 601 -15.36 -14.76 -6.02
C ASN A 601 -16.43 -15.06 -7.09
N GLU A 602 -17.69 -15.01 -6.72
CA GLU A 602 -18.80 -15.11 -7.66
C GLU A 602 -18.77 -14.02 -8.72
N LEU A 603 -18.74 -12.75 -8.30
CA LEU A 603 -18.79 -11.61 -9.23
C LEU A 603 -17.56 -11.50 -10.14
N PHE A 604 -16.37 -11.84 -9.64
CA PHE A 604 -15.10 -11.55 -10.34
C PHE A 604 -14.27 -12.77 -10.77
N VAL A 605 -14.54 -13.97 -10.25
CA VAL A 605 -13.82 -15.20 -10.62
C VAL A 605 -14.73 -16.15 -11.42
N HIS A 606 -15.97 -16.38 -10.96
CA HIS A 606 -16.88 -17.38 -11.53
C HIS A 606 -17.96 -16.79 -12.45
N SER A 607 -18.27 -15.50 -12.32
CA SER A 607 -19.36 -14.80 -13.02
C SER A 607 -20.77 -15.32 -12.69
N THR A 608 -20.95 -15.87 -11.50
CA THR A 608 -22.23 -16.35 -10.93
C THR A 608 -23.00 -15.20 -10.25
N ASN A 609 -24.06 -15.49 -9.50
CA ASN A 609 -24.96 -14.50 -8.89
C ASN A 609 -25.07 -14.69 -7.36
N PRO A 610 -24.42 -13.82 -6.54
CA PRO A 610 -24.26 -13.98 -5.08
C PRO A 610 -25.52 -13.60 -4.29
N ASN A 611 -26.63 -14.22 -4.66
CA ASN A 611 -28.00 -13.99 -4.21
C ASN A 611 -28.92 -15.18 -4.63
N ASN A 612 -28.35 -16.23 -5.22
CA ASN A 612 -28.98 -17.43 -5.73
C ASN A 612 -27.92 -18.57 -5.89
N PRO A 613 -27.87 -19.57 -5.00
CA PRO A 613 -26.74 -20.51 -4.85
C PRO A 613 -26.65 -21.62 -5.92
N ASP A 614 -27.36 -21.47 -7.03
CA ASP A 614 -27.63 -22.46 -8.09
C ASP A 614 -27.94 -21.64 -9.37
N SER A 615 -26.89 -21.07 -9.96
CA SER A 615 -26.97 -19.93 -10.88
C SER A 615 -27.64 -20.23 -12.22
N ASP A 616 -27.63 -21.48 -12.69
CA ASP A 616 -28.36 -21.90 -13.90
C ASP A 616 -29.64 -22.71 -13.64
N GLY A 617 -29.77 -23.39 -12.50
CA GLY A 617 -30.96 -24.13 -12.09
C GLY A 617 -30.91 -25.65 -12.32
N ASP A 618 -29.73 -26.22 -12.61
CA ASP A 618 -29.45 -27.66 -12.66
C ASP A 618 -29.76 -28.38 -11.31
N GLY A 619 -29.36 -27.77 -10.20
CA GLY A 619 -29.57 -28.27 -8.84
C GLY A 619 -28.35 -28.88 -8.13
N LEU A 620 -27.16 -28.83 -8.75
CA LEU A 620 -25.90 -28.58 -8.06
C LEU A 620 -25.90 -27.16 -7.46
N ASN A 621 -24.83 -26.79 -6.76
CA ASN A 621 -24.64 -25.44 -6.22
C ASN A 621 -23.31 -24.86 -6.72
N ASP A 622 -23.23 -23.54 -6.88
CA ASP A 622 -22.13 -22.89 -7.60
C ASP A 622 -20.74 -23.26 -6.99
N ALA A 623 -20.68 -23.43 -5.66
CA ALA A 623 -19.51 -23.98 -4.95
C ALA A 623 -19.17 -25.45 -5.28
N GLU A 624 -20.17 -26.34 -5.38
CA GLU A 624 -19.99 -27.77 -5.70
C GLU A 624 -19.46 -28.00 -7.12
N GLU A 625 -19.71 -27.06 -8.04
CA GLU A 625 -19.28 -27.12 -9.44
C GLU A 625 -17.84 -26.65 -9.66
N VAL A 626 -17.45 -25.55 -9.02
CA VAL A 626 -16.11 -24.95 -9.17
C VAL A 626 -15.09 -25.53 -8.20
N THR A 627 -15.54 -26.31 -7.22
CA THR A 627 -14.74 -27.14 -6.34
C THR A 627 -14.76 -28.59 -6.83
N LEU A 628 -13.62 -29.30 -6.74
CA LEU A 628 -13.56 -30.69 -7.20
C LEU A 628 -14.55 -31.58 -6.42
N GLY A 629 -15.58 -32.07 -7.11
CA GLY A 629 -16.73 -32.77 -6.53
C GLY A 629 -16.43 -34.13 -5.88
N ASN A 630 -17.48 -34.79 -5.37
CA ASN A 630 -17.36 -36.13 -4.77
C ASN A 630 -17.13 -37.25 -5.81
N ASP A 631 -17.50 -36.98 -7.06
CA ASP A 631 -17.21 -37.72 -8.28
C ASP A 631 -15.75 -37.55 -8.74
N GLY A 632 -15.22 -36.34 -8.64
CA GLY A 632 -13.89 -35.94 -9.08
C GLY A 632 -13.87 -35.03 -10.31
N TYR A 633 -14.99 -34.40 -10.68
CA TYR A 633 -15.09 -33.48 -11.82
C TYR A 633 -15.20 -32.01 -11.40
N LEU A 634 -15.29 -31.13 -12.39
CA LEU A 634 -15.53 -29.69 -12.29
C LEU A 634 -16.43 -29.31 -13.47
N THR A 635 -17.44 -28.49 -13.22
CA THR A 635 -18.46 -28.11 -14.21
C THR A 635 -18.48 -26.58 -14.40
N ASN A 636 -19.55 -26.03 -14.96
CA ASN A 636 -19.64 -24.61 -15.31
C ASN A 636 -20.98 -24.04 -14.81
N PRO A 637 -21.00 -23.34 -13.65
CA PRO A 637 -22.22 -22.93 -12.90
C PRO A 637 -23.00 -21.77 -13.54
N ASN A 638 -23.20 -21.86 -14.85
CA ASN A 638 -23.81 -20.88 -15.74
C ASN A 638 -24.38 -21.60 -17.00
N ASN A 639 -24.48 -22.94 -16.98
CA ASN A 639 -24.80 -23.79 -18.11
C ASN A 639 -25.17 -25.23 -17.65
N GLU A 640 -26.48 -25.49 -17.57
CA GLU A 640 -27.18 -26.74 -17.14
C GLU A 640 -26.79 -28.07 -17.83
N ASP A 641 -25.78 -28.11 -18.71
CA ASP A 641 -25.41 -29.24 -19.59
C ASP A 641 -23.98 -28.98 -20.14
N SER A 642 -22.95 -29.26 -19.32
CA SER A 642 -21.57 -28.76 -19.49
C SER A 642 -20.87 -29.18 -20.78
N ASP A 643 -21.24 -30.31 -21.39
CA ASP A 643 -20.69 -30.74 -22.69
C ASP A 643 -21.70 -30.74 -23.86
N SER A 644 -22.99 -30.51 -23.58
CA SER A 644 -24.10 -30.38 -24.54
C SER A 644 -24.59 -31.70 -25.17
N ASP A 645 -24.60 -32.80 -24.41
CA ASP A 645 -25.19 -34.09 -24.78
C ASP A 645 -26.73 -34.15 -24.59
N GLY A 646 -27.26 -33.41 -23.60
CA GLY A 646 -28.69 -33.33 -23.26
C GLY A 646 -29.08 -33.95 -21.91
N LEU A 647 -28.15 -34.58 -21.20
CA LEU A 647 -28.17 -34.83 -19.77
C LEU A 647 -27.72 -33.55 -19.04
N ASN A 648 -28.04 -33.42 -17.75
CA ASN A 648 -27.56 -32.29 -16.94
C ASN A 648 -26.58 -32.77 -15.88
N ASP A 649 -25.65 -31.89 -15.51
CA ASP A 649 -24.50 -32.17 -14.66
C ASP A 649 -24.87 -32.87 -13.33
N LEU A 650 -26.00 -32.50 -12.70
CA LEU A 650 -26.55 -33.20 -11.52
C LEU A 650 -27.00 -34.64 -11.81
N LEU A 651 -27.60 -34.90 -12.99
CA LEU A 651 -27.96 -36.25 -13.41
C LEU A 651 -26.72 -37.08 -13.75
N GLU A 652 -25.69 -36.48 -14.35
CA GLU A 652 -24.42 -37.16 -14.62
C GLU A 652 -23.72 -37.57 -13.32
N TYR A 653 -23.66 -36.67 -12.34
CA TYR A 653 -23.22 -36.98 -10.98
C TYR A 653 -24.01 -38.15 -10.35
N VAL A 654 -25.33 -38.21 -10.57
CA VAL A 654 -26.19 -39.31 -10.11
C VAL A 654 -25.94 -40.63 -10.85
N HIS A 655 -25.57 -40.56 -12.13
CA HIS A 655 -25.27 -41.72 -12.99
C HIS A 655 -23.78 -42.13 -12.95
N SER A 656 -22.91 -41.32 -12.35
CA SER A 656 -21.46 -41.52 -12.21
C SER A 656 -20.66 -41.49 -13.54
N CYS A 657 -21.23 -40.91 -14.59
CA CYS A 657 -20.57 -40.51 -15.83
C CYS A 657 -19.73 -39.21 -15.64
N ASN A 658 -19.23 -38.64 -16.73
CA ASN A 658 -18.29 -37.52 -16.76
C ASN A 658 -18.89 -36.26 -17.44
N PRO A 659 -19.32 -35.21 -16.69
CA PRO A 659 -20.01 -34.02 -17.20
C PRO A 659 -19.13 -33.04 -17.99
N ASN A 660 -18.22 -33.57 -18.79
CA ASN A 660 -17.24 -32.88 -19.62
C ASN A 660 -16.90 -33.73 -20.88
N ASN A 661 -17.62 -34.83 -21.13
CA ASN A 661 -17.35 -35.79 -22.20
C ASN A 661 -18.62 -36.61 -22.58
N PRO A 662 -19.29 -36.28 -23.72
CA PRO A 662 -20.65 -36.73 -24.06
C PRO A 662 -20.70 -38.14 -24.69
N ASP A 663 -19.90 -39.07 -24.14
CA ASP A 663 -19.60 -40.43 -24.62
C ASP A 663 -18.58 -41.02 -23.60
N SER A 664 -19.03 -41.21 -22.34
CA SER A 664 -18.16 -41.38 -21.16
C SER A 664 -17.18 -42.54 -21.22
N ASP A 665 -17.52 -43.63 -21.91
CA ASP A 665 -16.66 -44.81 -22.06
C ASP A 665 -16.12 -45.04 -23.49
N SER A 666 -16.60 -44.26 -24.48
CA SER A 666 -16.14 -44.22 -25.87
C SER A 666 -16.59 -45.39 -26.77
N ASP A 667 -17.79 -45.93 -26.54
CA ASP A 667 -18.47 -46.86 -27.45
C ASP A 667 -19.07 -46.15 -28.70
N GLY A 668 -19.63 -44.94 -28.50
CA GLY A 668 -20.22 -44.10 -29.55
C GLY A 668 -21.74 -43.85 -29.45
N LEU A 669 -22.41 -44.35 -28.42
CA LEU A 669 -23.62 -43.75 -27.87
C LEU A 669 -23.25 -42.46 -27.11
N ASN A 670 -24.24 -41.80 -26.50
CA ASN A 670 -23.99 -40.74 -25.53
C ASN A 670 -24.77 -41.01 -24.24
N ASP A 671 -24.20 -40.55 -23.14
CA ASP A 671 -24.65 -40.76 -21.77
C ASP A 671 -26.17 -40.49 -21.63
N TYR A 672 -26.69 -39.46 -22.31
CA TYR A 672 -28.13 -39.21 -22.42
C TYR A 672 -28.93 -40.32 -23.08
N GLU A 673 -28.58 -40.80 -24.29
CA GLU A 673 -29.36 -41.84 -24.98
C GLU A 673 -29.35 -43.15 -24.17
N GLU A 674 -28.24 -43.45 -23.51
CA GLU A 674 -28.07 -44.61 -22.63
C GLU A 674 -28.97 -44.56 -21.40
N VAL A 675 -28.91 -43.49 -20.60
CA VAL A 675 -29.67 -43.43 -19.33
C VAL A 675 -31.18 -43.16 -19.56
N SER A 676 -31.56 -42.59 -20.70
CA SER A 676 -32.89 -41.99 -20.91
C SER A 676 -33.85 -42.75 -21.85
N MET A 677 -33.56 -44.01 -22.19
CA MET A 677 -34.32 -44.84 -23.14
C MET A 677 -34.25 -44.29 -24.57
N GLY A 678 -33.08 -44.48 -25.18
CA GLY A 678 -32.65 -43.88 -26.44
C GLY A 678 -33.48 -44.20 -27.69
N SER A 679 -32.97 -43.77 -28.84
CA SER A 679 -33.65 -43.91 -30.14
C SER A 679 -33.87 -45.37 -30.58
N ASP A 680 -33.13 -46.31 -29.98
CA ASP A 680 -33.23 -47.76 -30.12
C ASP A 680 -34.36 -48.39 -29.27
N GLY A 681 -34.55 -47.89 -28.05
CA GLY A 681 -35.45 -48.39 -27.02
C GLY A 681 -34.78 -49.14 -25.86
N PHE A 682 -33.45 -49.08 -25.71
CA PHE A 682 -32.70 -49.75 -24.64
C PHE A 682 -32.26 -48.78 -23.54
N ILE A 683 -31.69 -49.31 -22.45
CA ILE A 683 -31.03 -48.56 -21.36
C ILE A 683 -29.82 -49.39 -20.96
N THR A 684 -28.64 -48.84 -21.21
CA THR A 684 -27.30 -49.42 -21.02
C THR A 684 -26.64 -48.77 -19.79
N ASN A 685 -25.31 -48.78 -19.70
CA ASN A 685 -24.54 -48.21 -18.59
C ASN A 685 -23.36 -47.37 -19.13
N PRO A 686 -23.41 -46.02 -19.03
CA PRO A 686 -22.49 -45.08 -19.72
C PRO A 686 -21.10 -44.99 -19.07
N ASN A 687 -20.52 -46.13 -18.74
CA ASN A 687 -19.27 -46.33 -18.02
C ASN A 687 -18.65 -47.74 -18.27
N GLU A 688 -19.33 -48.62 -19.00
CA GLU A 688 -18.88 -49.97 -19.39
C GLU A 688 -19.37 -50.22 -20.83
N PRO A 689 -18.51 -50.13 -21.89
CA PRO A 689 -18.92 -50.16 -23.32
C PRO A 689 -19.60 -51.44 -23.82
N ASP A 690 -19.80 -52.41 -22.94
CA ASP A 690 -20.26 -53.79 -23.16
C ASP A 690 -21.09 -54.11 -21.90
N SER A 691 -22.38 -53.77 -21.96
CA SER A 691 -23.26 -53.73 -20.78
C SER A 691 -23.61 -55.12 -20.20
N ASP A 692 -23.22 -56.22 -20.87
CA ASP A 692 -23.47 -57.59 -20.39
C ASP A 692 -22.29 -58.58 -20.39
N ASP A 693 -21.04 -58.14 -20.67
CA ASP A 693 -19.79 -58.92 -20.69
C ASP A 693 -19.70 -59.95 -21.87
N ASP A 694 -20.44 -59.77 -22.97
CA ASP A 694 -20.44 -60.66 -24.17
C ASP A 694 -19.19 -60.49 -25.05
N GLY A 695 -18.80 -59.24 -25.33
CA GLY A 695 -17.66 -58.89 -26.19
C GLY A 695 -17.99 -58.19 -27.51
N LEU A 696 -19.26 -57.87 -27.77
CA LEU A 696 -19.68 -56.75 -28.63
C LEU A 696 -19.67 -55.44 -27.82
N ASP A 697 -19.73 -54.29 -28.49
CA ASP A 697 -20.02 -53.01 -27.83
C ASP A 697 -21.48 -52.59 -28.03
N ASP A 698 -22.05 -51.87 -27.06
CA ASP A 698 -23.48 -51.55 -27.00
C ASP A 698 -23.95 -50.84 -28.29
N GLN A 699 -23.09 -50.01 -28.88
CA GLN A 699 -23.30 -49.36 -30.18
C GLN A 699 -23.24 -50.33 -31.37
N GLU A 700 -22.29 -51.28 -31.44
CA GLU A 700 -22.27 -52.32 -32.50
C GLU A 700 -23.57 -53.15 -32.49
N GLU A 701 -24.15 -53.42 -31.31
CA GLU A 701 -25.40 -54.15 -31.15
C GLU A 701 -26.65 -53.40 -31.65
N VAL A 702 -26.81 -52.13 -31.26
CA VAL A 702 -27.98 -51.32 -31.66
C VAL A 702 -27.86 -50.72 -33.07
N THR A 703 -26.65 -50.69 -33.65
CA THR A 703 -26.37 -50.14 -34.99
C THR A 703 -25.86 -51.18 -35.99
N LEU A 704 -26.74 -52.15 -36.35
CA LEU A 704 -26.64 -53.03 -37.53
C LEU A 704 -25.19 -53.37 -37.92
N GLY A 705 -24.52 -54.17 -37.09
CA GLY A 705 -23.07 -54.33 -37.04
C GLY A 705 -22.37 -54.85 -38.30
N LEU A 706 -21.09 -55.26 -38.16
CA LEU A 706 -20.26 -55.67 -39.30
C LEU A 706 -20.75 -56.96 -40.00
N ASP A 707 -21.62 -57.74 -39.35
CA ASP A 707 -22.36 -58.87 -39.91
C ASP A 707 -23.72 -58.46 -40.52
N GLY A 708 -24.41 -57.50 -39.88
CA GLY A 708 -25.67 -56.90 -40.29
C GLY A 708 -26.89 -57.36 -39.48
N TYR A 709 -26.72 -57.82 -38.23
CA TYR A 709 -27.82 -58.13 -37.30
C TYR A 709 -28.06 -57.02 -36.27
N LEU A 710 -29.11 -57.17 -35.46
CA LEU A 710 -29.41 -56.30 -34.32
C LEU A 710 -29.71 -57.21 -33.13
N THR A 711 -28.94 -57.07 -32.07
CA THR A 711 -28.98 -57.88 -30.86
C THR A 711 -29.59 -57.04 -29.71
N ASN A 712 -29.13 -57.18 -28.47
CA ASN A 712 -29.77 -56.59 -27.30
C ASN A 712 -28.73 -56.41 -26.17
N PRO A 713 -28.19 -55.20 -25.95
CA PRO A 713 -27.01 -54.94 -25.11
C PRO A 713 -27.29 -54.94 -23.59
N ILE A 714 -28.02 -55.96 -23.13
CA ILE A 714 -28.33 -56.23 -21.71
C ILE A 714 -28.65 -57.74 -21.48
N ILE A 715 -28.42 -58.62 -22.45
CA ILE A 715 -28.54 -60.09 -22.36
C ILE A 715 -27.54 -60.77 -23.32
N GLU A 716 -26.48 -61.39 -22.77
CA GLU A 716 -25.41 -62.20 -23.43
C GLU A 716 -25.80 -63.08 -24.64
N ASP A 717 -27.07 -63.50 -24.76
CA ASP A 717 -27.60 -64.52 -25.68
C ASP A 717 -29.00 -64.03 -26.10
N THR A 718 -29.11 -63.38 -27.28
CA THR A 718 -30.35 -62.70 -27.72
C THR A 718 -31.54 -63.66 -27.95
N ASP A 719 -31.30 -64.95 -28.22
CA ASP A 719 -32.35 -65.89 -28.64
C ASP A 719 -32.55 -67.18 -27.79
N ASP A 720 -31.78 -67.35 -26.69
CA ASP A 720 -31.83 -68.46 -25.70
C ASP A 720 -31.38 -69.82 -26.31
N ASP A 721 -30.36 -69.82 -27.19
CA ASP A 721 -29.74 -71.01 -27.82
C ASP A 721 -28.57 -71.62 -27.01
N THR A 722 -27.91 -70.84 -26.15
CA THR A 722 -26.68 -71.13 -25.36
C THR A 722 -25.32 -70.88 -26.03
N TYR A 723 -25.27 -69.98 -27.00
CA TYR A 723 -24.06 -69.29 -27.46
C TYR A 723 -24.26 -67.78 -27.23
N SER A 724 -23.18 -67.04 -27.06
CA SER A 724 -23.28 -65.58 -26.92
C SER A 724 -23.28 -64.90 -28.29
N ASP A 725 -23.81 -63.68 -28.37
CA ASP A 725 -23.97 -62.96 -29.62
C ASP A 725 -22.59 -62.67 -30.28
N TYR A 726 -21.54 -62.43 -29.49
CA TYR A 726 -20.15 -62.40 -29.95
C TYR A 726 -19.60 -63.77 -30.40
N GLU A 727 -19.96 -64.90 -29.75
CA GLU A 727 -19.59 -66.24 -30.25
C GLU A 727 -20.24 -66.55 -31.61
N GLU A 728 -21.48 -66.08 -31.84
CA GLU A 728 -22.22 -66.17 -33.10
C GLU A 728 -21.58 -65.27 -34.19
N TYR A 729 -21.31 -64.01 -33.87
CA TYR A 729 -20.59 -63.06 -34.74
C TYR A 729 -19.22 -63.61 -35.20
N LEU A 730 -18.42 -64.15 -34.27
CA LEU A 730 -17.13 -64.78 -34.58
C LEU A 730 -17.26 -66.07 -35.42
N ALA A 731 -18.38 -66.78 -35.33
CA ALA A 731 -18.69 -67.94 -36.17
C ALA A 731 -19.24 -67.54 -37.56
N GLY A 732 -19.83 -66.35 -37.68
CA GLY A 732 -20.50 -65.86 -38.88
C GLY A 732 -21.89 -66.47 -39.08
N THR A 733 -22.63 -66.63 -37.98
CA THR A 733 -23.97 -67.21 -37.90
C THR A 733 -25.03 -66.11 -37.76
N ASP A 734 -26.19 -66.33 -37.11
CA ASP A 734 -27.30 -65.36 -36.99
C ASP A 734 -27.79 -65.37 -35.53
N PRO A 735 -27.36 -64.42 -34.66
CA PRO A 735 -27.72 -64.36 -33.24
C PRO A 735 -29.20 -64.03 -32.97
N THR A 736 -30.07 -64.21 -33.97
CA THR A 736 -31.51 -63.94 -33.88
C THR A 736 -32.41 -65.09 -34.41
N ASP A 737 -31.83 -66.23 -34.80
CA ASP A 737 -32.57 -67.49 -35.08
C ASP A 737 -31.93 -68.70 -34.35
N PRO A 738 -32.59 -69.25 -33.28
CA PRO A 738 -32.06 -70.31 -32.39
C PRO A 738 -32.11 -71.70 -33.06
N ASN A 739 -31.50 -71.76 -34.24
CA ASN A 739 -31.50 -72.82 -35.24
C ASN A 739 -30.27 -72.77 -36.18
N ASP A 740 -29.54 -71.64 -36.26
CA ASP A 740 -28.35 -71.48 -37.13
C ASP A 740 -27.03 -71.20 -36.35
N TYR A 741 -26.88 -71.83 -35.19
CA TYR A 741 -25.78 -71.68 -34.21
C TYR A 741 -24.42 -72.35 -34.55
N PRO A 742 -23.32 -72.10 -33.80
CA PRO A 742 -21.96 -72.58 -34.08
C PRO A 742 -21.79 -74.11 -33.98
N THR A 743 -21.95 -74.80 -35.12
CA THR A 743 -21.97 -76.28 -35.21
C THR A 743 -20.66 -77.04 -34.85
N THR A 744 -19.63 -76.37 -34.32
CA THR A 744 -18.42 -77.00 -33.77
C THR A 744 -17.97 -76.30 -32.47
N PRO A 745 -17.77 -77.03 -31.36
CA PRO A 745 -17.48 -76.41 -30.07
C PRO A 745 -16.10 -75.74 -30.05
N THR A 746 -16.09 -74.44 -29.75
CA THR A 746 -14.91 -73.62 -29.44
C THR A 746 -14.13 -74.27 -28.28
N PRO A 747 -12.78 -74.36 -28.35
CA PRO A 747 -12.01 -75.02 -27.31
C PRO A 747 -11.90 -74.13 -26.06
N THR A 748 -12.64 -74.46 -25.01
CA THR A 748 -12.70 -73.75 -23.72
C THR A 748 -11.34 -73.21 -23.24
N LEU A 749 -11.22 -71.89 -23.19
CA LEU A 749 -10.11 -71.21 -22.55
C LEU A 749 -10.27 -71.34 -21.03
N THR A 750 -9.42 -72.14 -20.40
CA THR A 750 -9.29 -72.12 -18.93
C THR A 750 -8.65 -70.80 -18.50
N PRO A 751 -9.18 -70.09 -17.49
CA PRO A 751 -8.63 -68.81 -17.07
C PRO A 751 -7.15 -68.94 -16.68
N SER A 752 -6.29 -68.17 -17.34
CA SER A 752 -4.88 -68.07 -16.96
C SER A 752 -4.77 -67.16 -15.73
N PRO A 753 -4.01 -67.54 -14.69
CA PRO A 753 -3.77 -66.64 -13.58
C PRO A 753 -2.95 -65.43 -14.03
N THR A 754 -3.16 -64.32 -13.33
CA THR A 754 -2.35 -63.08 -13.38
C THR A 754 -0.86 -63.38 -13.36
N ASP A 755 -0.09 -62.75 -14.26
CA ASP A 755 1.37 -62.66 -14.14
C ASP A 755 1.84 -61.26 -14.59
N GLU A 756 2.68 -60.63 -13.78
CA GLU A 756 3.15 -59.26 -14.03
C GLU A 756 4.30 -59.24 -15.05
N GLY A 757 4.21 -58.36 -16.05
CA GLY A 757 5.38 -57.71 -16.65
C GLY A 757 6.11 -58.41 -17.81
N GLY A 758 5.93 -57.85 -19.01
CA GLY A 758 7.04 -57.06 -19.60
C GLY A 758 7.80 -57.60 -20.82
N PHE A 759 7.93 -56.68 -21.79
CA PHE A 759 9.03 -56.52 -22.76
C PHE A 759 9.16 -57.42 -24.01
N GLU A 760 8.54 -56.92 -25.09
CA GLU A 760 9.21 -56.30 -26.27
C GLU A 760 9.82 -57.18 -27.42
N GLN A 761 9.90 -56.53 -28.60
CA GLN A 761 10.67 -56.85 -29.82
C GLN A 761 10.07 -57.90 -30.80
N GLU A 762 10.17 -57.75 -32.13
CA GLU A 762 10.77 -56.69 -32.97
C GLU A 762 10.18 -56.70 -34.40
N LEU A 763 10.01 -55.53 -35.05
CA LEU A 763 10.41 -55.18 -36.43
C LEU A 763 9.62 -53.94 -36.94
N LEU A 764 10.09 -53.05 -37.84
CA LEU A 764 11.37 -52.36 -38.09
C LEU A 764 11.15 -51.42 -39.32
N PHE A 765 11.90 -50.32 -39.42
CA PHE A 765 11.94 -49.31 -40.51
C PHE A 765 10.87 -48.20 -40.46
N GLY A 766 11.20 -46.90 -40.29
CA GLY A 766 12.45 -46.28 -39.81
C GLY A 766 12.79 -44.92 -40.44
N VAL A 767 13.43 -44.05 -39.64
CA VAL A 767 14.00 -42.70 -39.94
C VAL A 767 13.00 -41.60 -40.41
N SER A 768 13.14 -40.32 -40.04
CA SER A 768 14.20 -39.63 -39.26
C SER A 768 13.75 -38.26 -38.70
N THR A 769 14.21 -37.93 -37.48
CA THR A 769 14.49 -36.57 -36.92
C THR A 769 13.30 -35.58 -36.76
N LEU A 770 13.29 -34.67 -35.78
CA LEU A 770 14.40 -34.02 -35.05
C LEU A 770 13.99 -33.55 -33.62
N SER A 771 14.91 -33.67 -32.63
CA SER A 771 15.02 -32.91 -31.33
C SER A 771 13.81 -32.81 -30.37
N MET A 772 13.84 -33.16 -29.06
CA MET A 772 14.78 -32.86 -27.94
C MET A 772 14.92 -31.35 -27.62
N LEU A 773 15.03 -30.82 -26.39
CA LEU A 773 15.03 -31.26 -24.96
C LEU A 773 14.72 -29.97 -24.11
N THR A 774 14.40 -29.87 -22.80
CA THR A 774 14.35 -30.68 -21.54
C THR A 774 13.36 -29.88 -20.62
N MET A 775 12.40 -30.40 -19.84
CA MET A 775 12.42 -31.33 -18.68
C MET A 775 13.10 -30.77 -17.40
N ILE A 776 12.53 -31.13 -16.22
CA ILE A 776 12.98 -30.89 -14.82
C ILE A 776 12.55 -29.51 -14.27
N THR A 777 11.61 -29.32 -13.31
CA THR A 777 10.97 -30.11 -12.22
C THR A 777 11.72 -30.12 -10.87
N LEU A 778 11.05 -29.64 -9.80
CA LEU A 778 10.92 -30.22 -8.42
C LEU A 778 10.19 -29.17 -7.53
N ILE A 779 8.99 -29.38 -6.98
CA ILE A 779 8.54 -30.29 -5.89
C ILE A 779 8.85 -29.77 -4.46
N ILE A 780 7.77 -29.49 -3.73
CA ILE A 780 7.70 -29.14 -2.29
C ILE A 780 8.04 -30.35 -1.40
N LYS A 781 8.63 -30.13 -0.20
CA LYS A 781 8.50 -31.09 0.90
C LYS A 781 8.61 -30.49 2.32
N ARG A 782 7.66 -30.83 3.20
CA ARG A 782 7.50 -30.30 4.57
C ARG A 782 7.50 -31.44 5.61
N ARG A 783 7.84 -31.13 6.88
CA ARG A 783 7.65 -31.87 8.17
C ARG A 783 8.82 -32.66 8.83
N ARG A 784 9.38 -32.03 9.87
CA ARG A 784 9.54 -32.47 11.30
C ARG A 784 9.96 -33.92 11.69
N LYS A 785 10.98 -33.99 12.57
CA LYS A 785 11.18 -34.90 13.75
C LYS A 785 11.30 -36.42 13.49
N SER A 786 12.08 -37.24 14.23
CA SER A 786 12.91 -37.05 15.45
C SER A 786 13.85 -38.24 15.69
N SER A 787 15.06 -38.01 16.22
CA SER A 787 15.77 -38.91 17.15
C SER A 787 16.95 -38.19 17.82
#